data_AF-A0A7Y5CBL8-F1
#
_entry.id   AF-A0A7Y5CBL8-F1
#
_cell.length_a   1.000
_cell.length_b   1.000
_cell.length_c   1.000
_cell.angle_alpha   90.00
_cell.angle_beta   90.00
_cell.angle_gamma   90.00
#
_symmetry.space_group_name_H-M   'P 1'
#
loop_
_entity.id
_entity.type
_entity.pdbx_description
1 polymer ?
#
loop_
_entity_poly.entity_id
_entity_poly.type
_entity_poly.pdbx_seq_one_letter_code
_entity_poly.pdbx_strand_id
1 'polypeptide(L)'
;MRYLNYFSSLVAIATCAASAYADPFAVYPSAISLENQTDVQRLIAVESREDGVTLDRTPDIAVTFDKEGVAKFENGAFIAVGDGEAVATVTHGDKSAAVPVKVTNAALNPEESFKNDVEPVLMKAGCNAGSCHGSASGKNGFRVSLFGFDPGLDYINLTRDNRARRMNAGSPAESLLLQKATGDVVHDGGSRFEKNTPLYDTLHKWISEGAKNDPAPPPSLTGVEILPRSAVLEGAGAQQRFVVRGLYSDGSDRDVTNLAILSSSDDLTCPLDVPTAKTTAADPGEGYIMARYGSFAVVSKVIVIPQGLTMAWPEDAKPVNYVDDFIFDKLKKLRVLPAASCDDATFVRRAYMDVLGILPTADETRSFLADTAADKRAKLIDTLLERPEFNELWAMKWADLLRVQTVPNQVDRKALNRYNDWLRNAITTNKPIDQLVRELLTAQGGNFTEPAVNFYVAEPNPLQMAENVAQVFMGIQLKCAQCHNHPFERWTMDDYYSFSAFFAQVGQKGSSDPRERIVFDRRGGEVNHIKDNRAMAPKFLGGDTPDCTGKDRRTVLADWLTAPDNPWFAKTIGNRVWAQFFGRGITDPPDDVRVTNPPTHPELEDALAKRLVEVKYDLRALVRDICNSYTYQMSTQPRNETVTDKRNFAYQNVRRLGAEQLLDAIAKVTESKVKFPVLPLGANAVQVADGNSGNYFLGLFGRPARSTVCTCERRAEPTLAQVLHLINGDTMTNALNASGGRLEKLASSQLTPAQMAEDIWLAAYSRTPTTDEQAYVENYVNTAADKKVAIEDVMWSVLNSKEFVFNH
;
A
#
# COMPACT_ATOMS: atom_id res chain seq x y z
N MET A 1 -28.51 -33.00 10.43
CA MET A 1 -29.58 -32.57 11.37
C MET A 1 -29.16 -32.94 12.78
N ARG A 2 -29.32 -32.01 13.74
CA ARG A 2 -28.77 -31.97 15.12
C ARG A 2 -27.33 -31.47 15.25
N TYR A 3 -27.18 -30.14 15.26
CA TYR A 3 -26.36 -29.35 16.19
C TYR A 3 -26.83 -27.90 16.08
N LEU A 4 -27.75 -27.51 16.97
CA LEU A 4 -28.19 -26.13 17.19
C LEU A 4 -28.12 -25.90 18.70
N ASN A 5 -27.74 -24.69 19.09
CA ASN A 5 -27.66 -24.13 20.44
C ASN A 5 -26.33 -24.38 21.15
N TYR A 6 -25.41 -23.43 20.99
CA TYR A 6 -24.69 -22.69 22.05
C TYR A 6 -23.51 -21.96 21.39
N PHE A 7 -23.74 -20.79 20.78
CA PHE A 7 -22.78 -19.71 20.53
C PHE A 7 -23.55 -18.59 19.79
N SER A 8 -24.29 -17.80 20.56
CA SER A 8 -24.98 -16.61 20.08
C SER A 8 -24.73 -15.50 21.10
N SER A 9 -23.52 -14.95 21.05
CA SER A 9 -23.13 -13.73 21.75
C SER A 9 -22.14 -12.95 20.87
N LEU A 10 -22.72 -12.16 19.96
CA LEU A 10 -22.23 -10.88 19.45
C LEU A 10 -20.70 -10.69 19.32
N VAL A 11 -20.14 -11.16 18.21
CA VAL A 11 -19.11 -10.39 17.49
C VAL A 11 -19.81 -9.83 16.25
N ALA A 12 -20.49 -8.70 16.42
CA ALA A 12 -20.94 -7.91 15.30
C ALA A 12 -19.71 -7.23 14.70
N ILE A 13 -19.12 -7.84 13.68
CA ILE A 13 -18.36 -7.08 12.68
C ILE A 13 -19.38 -6.15 12.04
N ALA A 14 -19.44 -4.91 12.53
CA ALA A 14 -20.25 -3.86 11.95
C ALA A 14 -19.69 -3.55 10.56
N THR A 15 -20.21 -4.27 9.57
CA THR A 15 -20.30 -3.78 8.19
C THR A 15 -21.34 -2.66 8.19
N CYS A 16 -20.93 -1.48 8.70
CA CYS A 16 -21.66 -0.26 8.41
C CYS A 16 -21.43 0.04 6.92
N ALA A 17 -22.33 -0.49 6.08
CA ALA A 17 -22.63 0.15 4.82
C ALA A 17 -22.88 1.63 5.12
N ALA A 18 -22.15 2.49 4.41
CA ALA A 18 -22.26 3.94 4.53
C ALA A 18 -23.72 4.37 4.31
N SER A 19 -24.45 4.60 5.40
CA SER A 19 -25.63 5.45 5.36
C SER A 19 -25.14 6.86 5.13
N ALA A 20 -25.43 7.40 3.95
CA ALA A 20 -25.39 8.83 3.72
C ALA A 20 -26.24 9.51 4.80
N TYR A 21 -25.67 10.54 5.41
CA TYR A 21 -26.13 11.28 6.59
C TYR A 21 -25.92 10.57 7.94
N ALA A 22 -24.73 10.80 8.50
CA ALA A 22 -24.50 10.73 9.93
C ALA A 22 -25.50 11.62 10.68
N ASP A 23 -25.71 11.35 11.97
CA ASP A 23 -26.41 12.27 12.86
C ASP A 23 -25.85 13.71 12.65
N PRO A 24 -26.69 14.71 12.34
CA PRO A 24 -26.22 16.09 12.13
C PRO A 24 -25.43 16.64 13.32
N PHE A 25 -25.54 16.03 14.51
CA PHE A 25 -24.69 16.30 15.67
C PHE A 25 -24.31 14.99 16.38
N ALA A 26 -23.06 14.56 16.19
CA ALA A 26 -22.53 13.34 16.79
C ALA A 26 -21.56 13.64 17.93
N VAL A 27 -21.53 12.76 18.93
CA VAL A 27 -20.63 12.86 20.09
C VAL A 27 -19.79 11.59 20.20
N TYR A 28 -18.49 11.76 20.47
CA TYR A 28 -17.49 10.71 20.51
C TYR A 28 -16.70 10.71 21.83
N PRO A 29 -16.54 9.55 22.50
CA PRO A 29 -17.28 8.31 22.22
C PRO A 29 -18.78 8.47 22.52
N SER A 30 -19.61 7.61 21.92
CA SER A 30 -21.08 7.69 22.06
C SER A 30 -21.59 7.16 23.42
N ALA A 31 -20.71 6.57 24.23
CA ALA A 31 -20.96 6.13 25.59
C ALA A 31 -19.66 6.22 26.40
N ILE A 32 -19.77 6.40 27.71
CA ILE A 32 -18.66 6.60 28.64
C ILE A 32 -18.68 5.50 29.70
N SER A 33 -17.55 4.84 29.91
CA SER A 33 -17.30 3.93 31.03
C SER A 33 -16.10 4.46 31.82
N LEU A 34 -16.25 4.64 33.13
CA LEU A 34 -15.16 5.01 34.05
C LEU A 34 -15.09 3.97 35.16
N GLU A 35 -13.93 3.36 35.38
CA GLU A 35 -13.78 2.15 36.19
C GLU A 35 -13.03 2.34 37.50
N ASN A 36 -12.50 3.55 37.72
CA ASN A 36 -11.82 3.91 38.96
C ASN A 36 -11.75 5.44 39.15
N GLN A 37 -11.19 5.89 40.28
CA GLN A 37 -11.08 7.29 40.64
C GLN A 37 -10.20 8.13 39.68
N THR A 38 -9.25 7.49 39.01
CA THR A 38 -8.27 8.15 38.13
C THR A 38 -8.68 8.14 36.66
N ASP A 39 -9.76 7.45 36.30
CA ASP A 39 -10.23 7.38 34.92
C ASP A 39 -10.83 8.70 34.46
N VAL A 40 -10.44 9.07 33.24
CA VAL A 40 -10.88 10.29 32.56
C VAL A 40 -11.20 9.91 31.12
N GLN A 41 -12.30 10.43 30.57
CA GLN A 41 -12.66 10.21 29.18
C GLN A 41 -12.98 11.54 28.49
N ARG A 42 -12.15 11.95 27.51
CA ARG A 42 -12.44 13.12 26.67
C ARG A 42 -13.66 12.90 25.81
N LEU A 43 -14.33 14.02 25.53
CA LEU A 43 -15.47 14.08 24.62
C LEU A 43 -15.14 14.95 23.41
N ILE A 44 -15.61 14.55 22.24
CA ILE A 44 -15.59 15.36 21.03
C ILE A 44 -17.00 15.44 20.45
N ALA A 45 -17.46 16.65 20.17
CA ALA A 45 -18.74 16.88 19.51
C ALA A 45 -18.50 17.38 18.09
N VAL A 46 -19.11 16.73 17.10
CA VAL A 46 -18.96 17.05 15.68
C VAL A 46 -20.33 17.29 15.07
N GLU A 47 -20.50 18.44 14.45
CA GLU A 47 -21.66 18.76 13.62
C GLU A 47 -21.36 18.45 12.15
N SER A 48 -22.26 17.78 11.45
CA SER A 48 -22.14 17.50 10.02
C SER A 48 -23.11 18.37 9.21
N ARG A 49 -22.59 19.05 8.19
CA ARG A 49 -23.38 19.77 7.19
C ARG A 49 -23.93 18.82 6.13
N GLU A 50 -25.00 19.22 5.44
CA GLU A 50 -25.59 18.45 4.33
C GLU A 50 -24.61 18.15 3.20
N ASP A 51 -23.62 19.02 3.00
CA ASP A 51 -22.62 18.91 1.95
C ASP A 51 -21.39 18.07 2.34
N GLY A 52 -21.40 17.50 3.56
CA GLY A 52 -20.39 16.60 4.10
C GLY A 52 -19.30 17.25 4.96
N VAL A 53 -19.28 18.59 5.07
CA VAL A 53 -18.32 19.30 5.93
C VAL A 53 -18.61 19.00 7.40
N THR A 54 -17.56 18.73 8.18
CA THR A 54 -17.63 18.48 9.62
C THR A 54 -17.10 19.66 10.41
N LEU A 55 -17.77 20.02 11.49
CA LEU A 55 -17.41 21.15 12.35
C LEU A 55 -17.20 20.63 13.78
N ASP A 56 -15.98 20.78 14.31
CA ASP A 56 -15.68 20.48 15.71
C ASP A 56 -16.36 21.52 16.61
N ARG A 57 -17.41 21.11 17.32
CA ARG A 57 -18.20 21.92 18.26
C ARG A 57 -17.80 21.73 19.71
N THR A 58 -16.78 20.91 19.98
CA THR A 58 -16.31 20.61 21.34
C THR A 58 -16.05 21.85 22.20
N PRO A 59 -15.51 22.98 21.68
CA PRO A 59 -15.34 24.21 22.48
C PRO A 59 -16.64 24.88 22.91
N ASP A 60 -17.74 24.62 22.20
CA ASP A 60 -18.99 25.40 22.26
C ASP A 60 -20.15 24.58 22.84
N ILE A 61 -19.88 23.38 23.37
CA ILE A 61 -20.92 22.52 23.96
C ILE A 61 -21.24 22.89 25.41
N ALA A 62 -22.47 22.59 25.82
CA ALA A 62 -22.85 22.46 27.23
C ALA A 62 -23.21 21.01 27.54
N VAL A 63 -22.90 20.56 28.76
CA VAL A 63 -23.19 19.20 29.24
C VAL A 63 -24.02 19.27 30.51
N THR A 64 -25.15 18.57 30.51
CA THR A 64 -26.03 18.42 31.68
C THR A 64 -26.24 16.95 31.99
N PHE A 65 -26.56 16.61 33.23
CA PHE A 65 -26.78 15.23 33.66
C PHE A 65 -28.21 15.04 34.16
N ASP A 66 -28.82 13.91 33.82
CA ASP A 66 -30.13 13.52 34.38
C ASP A 66 -30.05 13.16 35.88
N LYS A 67 -28.86 12.74 36.33
CA LYS A 67 -28.57 12.33 37.69
C LYS A 67 -27.22 12.89 38.16
N GLU A 68 -27.25 13.65 39.25
CA GLU A 68 -26.04 14.17 39.90
C GLU A 68 -25.29 13.09 40.69
N GLY A 69 -24.00 13.32 40.94
CA GLY A 69 -23.17 12.49 41.83
C GLY A 69 -22.58 11.21 41.21
N VAL A 70 -22.86 10.92 39.94
CA VAL A 70 -22.27 9.77 39.22
C VAL A 70 -20.96 10.17 38.53
N ALA A 71 -21.01 11.17 37.66
CA ALA A 71 -19.85 11.72 36.98
C ALA A 71 -19.98 13.25 36.90
N LYS A 72 -18.87 13.92 36.59
CA LYS A 72 -18.84 15.35 36.26
C LYS A 72 -18.10 15.58 34.94
N PHE A 73 -18.41 16.70 34.28
CA PHE A 73 -17.74 17.10 33.05
C PHE A 73 -16.92 18.38 33.29
N GLU A 74 -15.60 18.28 33.23
CA GLU A 74 -14.68 19.40 33.47
C GLU A 74 -13.55 19.36 32.43
N ASN A 75 -13.14 20.53 31.95
CA ASN A 75 -12.04 20.68 30.98
C ASN A 75 -12.16 19.77 29.73
N GLY A 76 -13.39 19.53 29.26
CA GLY A 76 -13.65 18.71 28.08
C GLY A 76 -13.64 17.20 28.31
N ALA A 77 -13.65 16.74 29.56
CA ALA A 77 -13.62 15.32 29.89
C ALA A 77 -14.59 14.93 31.02
N PHE A 78 -15.06 13.69 30.96
CA PHE A 78 -15.81 13.04 32.03
C PHE A 78 -14.85 12.52 33.11
N ILE A 79 -15.20 12.74 34.37
CA ILE A 79 -14.44 12.32 35.55
C ILE A 79 -15.40 11.61 36.51
N ALA A 80 -14.94 10.51 37.12
CA ALA A 80 -15.71 9.72 38.07
C ALA A 80 -16.00 10.51 39.36
N VAL A 81 -17.23 10.41 39.87
CA VAL A 81 -17.64 11.01 41.15
C VAL A 81 -18.18 9.95 42.11
N GLY A 82 -19.05 9.07 41.62
CA GLY A 82 -19.69 8.02 42.41
C GLY A 82 -20.23 6.90 41.53
N ASP A 83 -20.38 5.71 42.10
CA ASP A 83 -20.83 4.53 41.36
C ASP A 83 -22.27 4.69 40.86
N GLY A 84 -22.52 4.29 39.61
CA GLY A 84 -23.85 4.24 39.04
C GLY A 84 -23.88 4.52 37.54
N GLU A 85 -25.09 4.68 37.03
CA GLU A 85 -25.37 5.05 35.65
C GLU A 85 -26.09 6.41 35.64
N ALA A 86 -25.77 7.23 34.64
CA ALA A 86 -26.38 8.51 34.33
C ALA A 86 -26.40 8.71 32.81
N VAL A 87 -27.17 9.67 32.32
CA VAL A 87 -27.19 10.12 30.94
C VAL A 87 -26.77 11.57 30.90
N ALA A 88 -25.65 11.85 30.21
CA ALA A 88 -25.20 13.20 29.93
C ALA A 88 -25.85 13.69 28.64
N THR A 89 -26.56 14.83 28.70
CA THR A 89 -27.08 15.51 27.51
C THR A 89 -26.09 16.58 27.08
N VAL A 90 -25.50 16.39 25.91
CA VAL A 90 -24.55 17.31 25.27
C VAL A 90 -25.32 18.18 24.29
N THR A 91 -25.21 19.50 24.40
CA THR A 91 -25.98 20.45 23.58
C THR A 91 -25.08 21.48 22.89
N HIS A 92 -25.41 21.84 21.65
CA HIS A 92 -24.84 22.97 20.93
C HIS A 92 -25.95 23.66 20.13
N GLY A 93 -26.35 24.86 20.55
CA GLY A 93 -27.50 25.55 19.98
C GLY A 93 -28.81 24.77 20.21
N ASP A 94 -29.51 24.46 19.13
CA ASP A 94 -30.74 23.66 19.10
C ASP A 94 -30.49 22.14 19.00
N LYS A 95 -29.23 21.73 18.83
CA LYS A 95 -28.83 20.32 18.67
C LYS A 95 -28.45 19.71 20.01
N SER A 96 -28.78 18.43 20.19
CA SER A 96 -28.41 17.68 21.38
C SER A 96 -28.13 16.22 21.09
N ALA A 97 -27.29 15.60 21.92
CA ALA A 97 -27.01 14.17 21.90
C ALA A 97 -26.99 13.63 23.34
N ALA A 98 -27.62 12.47 23.55
CA ALA A 98 -27.60 11.77 24.83
C ALA A 98 -26.43 10.79 24.88
N VAL A 99 -25.61 10.87 25.92
CA VAL A 99 -24.42 10.04 26.13
C VAL A 99 -24.61 9.24 27.43
N PRO A 100 -24.80 7.91 27.35
CA PRO A 100 -24.81 7.06 28.53
C PRO A 100 -23.45 7.11 29.24
N VAL A 101 -23.47 7.31 30.55
CA VAL A 101 -22.28 7.34 31.42
C VAL A 101 -22.44 6.30 32.51
N LYS A 102 -21.47 5.38 32.58
CA LYS A 102 -21.38 4.36 33.62
C LYS A 102 -20.11 4.56 34.42
N VAL A 103 -20.24 4.60 35.75
CA VAL A 103 -19.11 4.68 36.68
C VAL A 103 -19.15 3.49 37.61
N THR A 104 -18.02 2.79 37.72
CA THR A 104 -17.81 1.68 38.66
C THR A 104 -16.54 1.90 39.46
N ASN A 105 -16.53 1.50 40.72
CA ASN A 105 -15.40 1.64 41.64
C ASN A 105 -14.83 3.07 41.74
N ALA A 106 -15.67 4.11 41.77
CA ALA A 106 -15.25 5.52 41.81
C ALA A 106 -14.32 5.88 43.00
N ALA A 107 -14.36 5.09 44.08
CA ALA A 107 -13.49 5.25 45.25
C ALA A 107 -12.18 4.46 45.17
N LEU A 108 -12.01 3.59 44.16
CA LEU A 108 -10.80 2.81 43.96
C LEU A 108 -9.72 3.68 43.32
N ASN A 109 -8.57 3.79 43.97
CA ASN A 109 -7.35 4.34 43.39
C ASN A 109 -6.37 3.18 43.15
N PRO A 110 -6.28 2.63 41.92
CA PRO A 110 -5.45 1.47 41.64
C PRO A 110 -3.95 1.79 41.73
N GLU A 111 -3.14 0.78 42.09
CA GLU A 111 -1.69 0.81 41.89
C GLU A 111 -1.40 0.88 40.37
N GLU A 112 -0.26 1.48 39.99
CA GLU A 112 0.12 1.59 38.59
C GLU A 112 0.49 0.22 38.00
N SER A 113 -0.16 -0.15 36.89
CA SER A 113 0.18 -1.36 36.14
C SER A 113 1.46 -1.13 35.35
N PHE A 114 2.38 -2.08 35.44
CA PHE A 114 3.60 -2.02 34.62
C PHE A 114 3.26 -2.10 33.13
N LYS A 115 2.39 -3.05 32.75
CA LYS A 115 2.00 -3.25 31.35
C LYS A 115 1.07 -2.17 30.81
N ASN A 116 0.08 -1.75 31.60
CA ASN A 116 -0.99 -0.89 31.10
C ASN A 116 -0.74 0.60 31.36
N ASP A 117 0.19 0.99 32.24
CA ASP A 117 0.47 2.39 32.58
C ASP A 117 1.94 2.78 32.33
N VAL A 118 2.89 1.99 32.82
CA VAL A 118 4.33 2.30 32.71
C VAL A 118 4.88 2.10 31.29
N GLU A 119 4.63 0.95 30.66
CA GLU A 119 5.09 0.68 29.29
C GLU A 119 4.60 1.73 28.27
N PRO A 120 3.31 2.12 28.27
CA PRO A 120 2.83 3.20 27.42
C PRO A 120 3.57 4.53 27.62
N VAL A 121 3.99 4.87 28.85
CA VAL A 121 4.80 6.07 29.08
C VAL A 121 6.16 5.95 28.40
N LEU A 122 6.84 4.80 28.53
CA LEU A 122 8.14 4.57 27.87
C LEU A 122 8.02 4.65 26.35
N MET A 123 6.90 4.17 25.81
CA MET A 123 6.57 4.27 24.39
C MET A 123 6.31 5.71 23.96
N LYS A 124 5.42 6.43 24.65
CA LYS A 124 5.09 7.83 24.36
C LYS A 124 6.31 8.74 24.43
N ALA A 125 7.16 8.52 25.43
CA ALA A 125 8.40 9.26 25.63
C ALA A 125 9.51 8.90 24.62
N GLY A 126 9.33 7.85 23.80
CA GLY A 126 10.32 7.36 22.84
C GLY A 126 11.50 6.64 23.47
N CYS A 127 11.45 6.30 24.76
CA CYS A 127 12.53 5.61 25.47
C CYS A 127 12.80 4.22 24.88
N ASN A 128 11.73 3.51 24.51
CA ASN A 128 11.77 2.17 23.93
C ASN A 128 11.70 2.17 22.38
N ALA A 129 11.99 3.31 21.74
CA ALA A 129 12.09 3.39 20.28
C ALA A 129 13.40 2.77 19.76
N GLY A 130 13.43 2.37 18.49
CA GLY A 130 14.59 1.73 17.85
C GLY A 130 15.84 2.63 17.77
N SER A 131 15.67 3.95 17.78
CA SER A 131 16.77 4.92 17.89
C SER A 131 17.37 5.00 19.30
N CYS A 132 16.64 4.53 20.32
CA CYS A 132 17.00 4.57 21.73
C CYS A 132 17.16 3.15 22.30
N HIS A 133 16.59 2.86 23.48
CA HIS A 133 16.80 1.61 24.20
C HIS A 133 16.03 0.42 23.63
N GLY A 134 15.09 0.65 22.70
CA GLY A 134 14.36 -0.38 21.96
C GLY A 134 15.12 -1.01 20.80
N SER A 135 16.34 -0.54 20.50
CA SER A 135 17.18 -1.14 19.47
C SER A 135 17.57 -2.57 19.85
N ALA A 136 17.89 -3.42 18.85
CA ALA A 136 18.23 -4.83 19.09
C ALA A 136 19.40 -5.02 20.08
N SER A 137 20.37 -4.09 20.10
CA SER A 137 21.50 -4.09 21.03
C SER A 137 21.29 -3.22 22.28
N GLY A 138 20.18 -2.49 22.37
CA GLY A 138 19.98 -1.43 23.36
C GLY A 138 20.97 -0.27 23.18
N LYS A 139 21.17 0.53 24.24
CA LYS A 139 22.17 1.61 24.30
C LYS A 139 22.88 1.58 25.64
N ASN A 140 24.21 1.68 25.63
CA ASN A 140 25.04 1.82 26.83
C ASN A 140 24.75 0.78 27.93
N GLY A 141 24.54 -0.48 27.52
CA GLY A 141 24.25 -1.59 28.43
C GLY A 141 22.84 -1.54 29.04
N PHE A 142 21.90 -0.82 28.43
CA PHE A 142 20.48 -0.84 28.78
C PHE A 142 19.64 -1.11 27.53
N ARG A 143 18.79 -2.13 27.60
CA ARG A 143 17.90 -2.57 26.53
C ARG A 143 16.51 -2.79 27.08
N VAL A 144 15.52 -2.31 26.35
CA VAL A 144 14.11 -2.70 26.47
C VAL A 144 13.63 -3.16 25.10
N SER A 145 12.45 -3.74 25.03
CA SER A 145 11.83 -4.22 23.82
C SER A 145 11.38 -3.03 22.99
N LEU A 146 11.39 -3.21 21.67
CA LEU A 146 10.95 -2.17 20.76
C LEU A 146 9.46 -1.88 21.03
N PHE A 147 9.12 -0.64 21.38
CA PHE A 147 7.74 -0.19 21.63
C PHE A 147 6.96 -1.02 22.68
N GLY A 148 7.64 -1.64 23.65
CA GLY A 148 6.99 -2.37 24.74
C GLY A 148 6.40 -3.72 24.34
N PHE A 149 6.89 -4.31 23.25
CA PHE A 149 6.43 -5.61 22.74
C PHE A 149 6.76 -6.82 23.64
N ASP A 150 7.62 -6.67 24.64
CA ASP A 150 7.98 -7.71 25.60
C ASP A 150 8.04 -7.15 27.04
N PRO A 151 6.87 -6.84 27.66
CA PRO A 151 6.84 -6.20 28.97
C PRO A 151 7.52 -7.01 30.07
N GLY A 152 7.57 -8.34 29.94
CA GLY A 152 8.25 -9.20 30.91
C GLY A 152 9.76 -8.96 30.92
N LEU A 153 10.38 -8.90 29.73
CA LEU A 153 11.78 -8.54 29.57
C LEU A 153 12.05 -7.11 30.06
N ASP A 154 11.15 -6.18 29.73
CA ASP A 154 11.32 -4.76 30.03
C ASP A 154 11.27 -4.49 31.52
N TYR A 155 10.33 -5.11 32.22
CA TYR A 155 10.25 -5.06 33.67
C TYR A 155 11.57 -5.52 34.31
N ILE A 156 12.11 -6.67 33.88
CA ILE A 156 13.36 -7.22 34.42
C ILE A 156 14.54 -6.26 34.15
N ASN A 157 14.64 -5.72 32.93
CA ASN A 157 15.74 -4.86 32.54
C ASN A 157 15.69 -3.47 33.19
N LEU A 158 14.49 -2.97 33.47
CA LEU A 158 14.29 -1.73 34.21
C LEU A 158 14.61 -1.91 35.69
N THR A 159 14.08 -2.97 36.33
CA THR A 159 14.07 -3.08 37.79
C THR A 159 15.23 -3.90 38.37
N ARG A 160 15.81 -4.85 37.63
CA ARG A 160 16.79 -5.83 38.17
C ARG A 160 18.15 -5.76 37.51
N ASP A 161 18.18 -5.53 36.20
CA ASP A 161 19.43 -5.53 35.44
C ASP A 161 20.44 -4.49 35.97
N ASN A 162 21.72 -4.77 35.78
CA ASN A 162 22.84 -3.91 36.19
C ASN A 162 22.74 -3.47 37.66
N ARG A 163 22.45 -4.44 38.55
CA ARG A 163 22.33 -4.28 40.01
C ARG A 163 21.23 -3.30 40.43
N ALA A 164 20.08 -3.31 39.72
CA ALA A 164 18.91 -2.48 40.01
C ALA A 164 19.16 -0.96 40.06
N ARG A 165 20.27 -0.47 39.48
CA ARG A 165 20.72 0.94 39.60
C ARG A 165 19.79 1.99 38.98
N ARG A 166 18.74 1.57 38.27
CA ARG A 166 17.85 2.46 37.49
C ARG A 166 16.66 2.95 38.32
N MET A 167 16.33 2.25 39.39
CA MET A 167 15.15 2.46 40.22
C MET A 167 15.57 2.69 41.66
N ASN A 168 15.03 3.70 42.31
CA ASN A 168 15.25 3.98 43.72
C ASN A 168 13.90 4.18 44.42
N ALA A 169 13.29 3.10 44.92
CA ALA A 169 12.00 3.18 45.61
C ALA A 169 12.08 3.98 46.94
N GLY A 170 13.26 4.08 47.56
CA GLY A 170 13.46 4.86 48.78
C GLY A 170 13.56 6.37 48.55
N SER A 171 13.96 6.78 47.34
CA SER A 171 13.92 8.17 46.88
C SER A 171 13.53 8.17 45.39
N PRO A 172 12.23 8.06 45.07
CA PRO A 172 11.74 7.86 43.70
C PRO A 172 12.27 8.91 42.71
N ALA A 173 12.26 10.19 43.09
CA ALA A 173 12.79 11.29 42.28
C ALA A 173 14.30 11.19 41.97
N GLU A 174 15.08 10.44 42.75
CA GLU A 174 16.50 10.16 42.50
C GLU A 174 16.73 8.91 41.63
N SER A 175 15.66 8.26 41.15
CA SER A 175 15.79 7.15 40.20
C SER A 175 16.46 7.63 38.92
N LEU A 176 17.52 6.93 38.49
CA LEU A 176 18.26 7.28 37.27
C LEU A 176 17.35 7.28 36.03
N LEU A 177 16.29 6.46 36.02
CA LEU A 177 15.25 6.49 34.99
C LEU A 177 14.61 7.89 34.88
N LEU A 178 14.13 8.44 36.00
CA LEU A 178 13.49 9.75 36.03
C LEU A 178 14.50 10.86 35.74
N GLN A 179 15.66 10.85 36.40
CA GLN A 179 16.69 11.89 36.23
C GLN A 179 17.19 12.00 34.79
N LYS A 180 17.34 10.89 34.08
CA LYS A 180 17.73 10.91 32.66
C LYS A 180 16.59 11.34 31.75
N ALA A 181 15.35 10.97 32.10
CA ALA A 181 14.19 11.34 31.31
C ALA A 181 13.82 12.81 31.45
N THR A 182 14.06 13.42 32.63
CA THR A 182 13.88 14.86 32.88
C THR A 182 15.07 15.71 32.45
N GLY A 183 16.21 15.10 32.17
CA GLY A 183 17.44 15.79 31.82
C GLY A 183 18.23 16.32 33.03
N ASP A 184 17.87 15.93 34.26
CA ASP A 184 18.65 16.21 35.47
C ASP A 184 20.05 15.54 35.42
N VAL A 185 20.17 14.42 34.70
CA VAL A 185 21.42 13.73 34.41
C VAL A 185 21.64 13.67 32.90
N VAL A 186 22.86 13.98 32.46
CA VAL A 186 23.26 13.96 31.05
C VAL A 186 22.97 12.57 30.44
N HIS A 187 22.29 12.61 29.30
CA HIS A 187 21.84 11.44 28.57
C HIS A 187 21.90 11.74 27.07
N ASP A 188 22.51 10.87 26.27
CA ASP A 188 22.62 11.06 24.81
C ASP A 188 21.25 11.14 24.11
N GLY A 189 20.21 10.53 24.69
CA GLY A 189 18.84 10.68 24.23
C GLY A 189 18.23 12.06 24.53
N GLY A 190 18.87 12.89 25.33
CA GLY A 190 18.28 14.14 25.82
C GLY A 190 17.10 13.92 26.77
N SER A 191 16.46 15.03 27.14
CA SER A 191 15.23 15.04 27.94
C SER A 191 14.05 14.52 27.11
N ARG A 192 13.17 13.74 27.75
CA ARG A 192 12.00 13.09 27.15
C ARG A 192 10.68 13.64 27.68
N PHE A 193 10.64 14.12 28.91
CA PHE A 193 9.50 14.79 29.51
C PHE A 193 9.93 15.63 30.72
N GLU A 194 9.12 16.60 31.11
CA GLU A 194 9.39 17.47 32.25
C GLU A 194 8.82 16.88 33.56
N LYS A 195 9.30 17.40 34.70
CA LYS A 195 8.72 17.09 36.02
C LYS A 195 7.28 17.60 36.11
N ASN A 196 6.44 16.93 36.91
CA ASN A 196 5.03 17.28 37.10
C ASN A 196 4.22 17.25 35.80
N THR A 197 4.60 16.37 34.87
CA THR A 197 3.80 16.01 33.71
C THR A 197 3.16 14.65 33.95
N PRO A 198 2.02 14.32 33.31
CA PRO A 198 1.39 13.01 33.49
C PRO A 198 2.35 11.82 33.29
N LEU A 199 3.27 11.92 32.33
CA LEU A 199 4.29 10.90 32.09
C LEU A 199 5.27 10.74 33.27
N TYR A 200 5.72 11.85 33.85
CA TYR A 200 6.55 11.83 35.05
C TYR A 200 5.79 11.26 36.24
N ASP A 201 4.55 11.71 36.45
CA ASP A 201 3.75 11.36 37.62
C ASP A 201 3.41 9.87 37.64
N THR A 202 3.06 9.25 36.51
CA THR A 202 2.85 7.81 36.38
C THR A 202 4.10 7.02 36.77
N LEU A 203 5.26 7.36 36.20
CA LEU A 203 6.51 6.66 36.53
C LEU A 203 6.93 6.88 37.99
N HIS A 204 6.78 8.10 38.49
CA HIS A 204 7.09 8.45 39.87
C HIS A 204 6.19 7.69 40.85
N LYS A 205 4.88 7.63 40.59
CA LYS A 205 3.92 6.86 41.40
C LYS A 205 4.26 5.38 41.40
N TRP A 206 4.47 4.77 40.23
CA TRP A 206 4.87 3.37 40.13
C TRP A 206 6.16 3.05 40.91
N ILE A 207 7.17 3.92 40.83
CA ILE A 207 8.42 3.76 41.60
C ILE A 207 8.16 3.91 43.11
N SER A 208 7.33 4.87 43.50
CA SER A 208 6.94 5.11 44.90
C SER A 208 6.18 3.94 45.50
N GLU A 209 5.42 3.21 44.68
CA GLU A 209 4.72 1.97 45.03
C GLU A 209 5.66 0.75 45.07
N GLY A 210 6.96 0.95 44.84
CA GLY A 210 8.00 -0.08 44.93
C GLY A 210 8.38 -0.70 43.58
N ALA A 211 7.99 -0.10 42.45
CA ALA A 211 8.25 -0.59 41.10
C ALA A 211 7.83 -2.07 40.93
N LYS A 212 6.64 -2.39 41.43
CA LYS A 212 6.09 -3.76 41.42
C LYS A 212 5.78 -4.19 39.99
N ASN A 213 5.87 -5.49 39.75
CA ASN A 213 5.29 -6.08 38.55
C ASN A 213 3.78 -6.26 38.75
N ASP A 214 3.03 -6.42 37.67
CA ASP A 214 1.60 -6.72 37.76
C ASP A 214 1.38 -8.02 38.56
N PRO A 215 0.52 -8.02 39.60
CA PRO A 215 0.33 -9.18 40.50
C PRO A 215 -0.34 -10.37 39.80
N ALA A 216 -1.16 -10.09 38.79
CA ALA A 216 -1.73 -11.03 37.84
C ALA A 216 -1.64 -10.42 36.43
N PRO A 217 -1.77 -11.20 35.34
CA PRO A 217 -1.84 -10.63 34.00
C PRO A 217 -2.99 -9.61 33.93
N PRO A 218 -2.70 -8.31 33.71
CA PRO A 218 -3.75 -7.32 33.57
C PRO A 218 -4.51 -7.56 32.25
N PRO A 219 -5.71 -6.96 32.10
CA PRO A 219 -6.45 -7.01 30.84
C PRO A 219 -5.56 -6.62 29.67
N SER A 220 -5.55 -7.44 28.61
CA SER A 220 -4.71 -7.20 27.44
C SER A 220 -5.42 -6.27 26.47
N LEU A 221 -4.66 -5.37 25.83
CA LEU A 221 -5.15 -4.52 24.75
C LEU A 221 -5.60 -5.38 23.56
N THR A 222 -6.87 -5.27 23.20
CA THR A 222 -7.52 -6.00 22.09
C THR A 222 -7.74 -5.14 20.85
N GLY A 223 -7.72 -3.82 21.01
CA GLY A 223 -7.87 -2.88 19.90
C GLY A 223 -7.61 -1.44 20.34
N VAL A 224 -7.50 -0.57 19.34
CA VAL A 224 -7.42 0.89 19.51
C VAL A 224 -8.37 1.52 18.52
N GLU A 225 -8.97 2.64 18.88
CA GLU A 225 -9.73 3.48 17.95
C GLU A 225 -9.32 4.95 18.06
N ILE A 226 -9.43 5.68 16.96
CA ILE A 226 -9.29 7.14 16.89
C ILE A 226 -10.64 7.71 16.42
N LEU A 227 -11.18 8.66 17.19
CA LEU A 227 -12.48 9.25 16.95
C LEU A 227 -12.38 10.78 16.85
N PRO A 228 -13.13 11.44 15.93
CA PRO A 228 -13.96 10.83 14.90
C PRO A 228 -13.11 10.07 13.87
N ARG A 229 -13.71 9.09 13.17
CA ARG A 229 -13.01 8.25 12.17
C ARG A 229 -12.67 8.99 10.88
N SER A 230 -13.33 10.12 10.64
CA SER A 230 -13.03 11.02 9.53
C SER A 230 -13.48 12.44 9.83
N ALA A 231 -12.88 13.42 9.17
CA ALA A 231 -13.30 14.81 9.17
C ALA A 231 -13.12 15.43 7.78
N VAL A 232 -14.01 16.37 7.42
CA VAL A 232 -13.94 17.19 6.22
C VAL A 232 -13.93 18.65 6.65
N LEU A 233 -12.79 19.31 6.51
CA LEU A 233 -12.55 20.67 6.94
C LEU A 233 -12.66 21.62 5.75
N GLU A 234 -13.42 22.69 5.90
CA GLU A 234 -13.59 23.71 4.87
C GLU A 234 -12.85 24.99 5.24
N GLY A 235 -11.94 25.42 4.36
CA GLY A 235 -11.20 26.67 4.52
C GLY A 235 -10.03 26.60 5.49
N ALA A 236 -9.07 27.51 5.29
CA ALA A 236 -7.90 27.62 6.15
C ALA A 236 -8.29 27.93 7.59
N GLY A 237 -7.70 27.22 8.55
CA GLY A 237 -7.94 27.45 9.98
C GLY A 237 -9.10 26.67 10.58
N ALA A 238 -9.90 25.93 9.80
CA ALA A 238 -10.86 24.96 10.34
C ALA A 238 -10.12 23.89 11.16
N GLN A 239 -10.69 23.46 12.30
CA GLN A 239 -10.01 22.57 13.25
C GLN A 239 -10.82 21.32 13.54
N GLN A 240 -10.13 20.24 13.89
CA GLN A 240 -10.72 19.01 14.40
C GLN A 240 -9.86 18.39 15.48
N ARG A 241 -10.45 18.12 16.65
CA ARG A 241 -9.85 17.30 17.72
C ARG A 241 -10.09 15.81 17.51
N PHE A 242 -9.22 15.00 18.09
CA PHE A 242 -9.30 13.55 18.11
C PHE A 242 -9.12 12.99 19.52
N VAL A 243 -9.81 11.89 19.80
CA VAL A 243 -9.65 11.08 21.01
C VAL A 243 -9.22 9.68 20.60
N VAL A 244 -8.28 9.11 21.34
CA VAL A 244 -7.82 7.73 21.12
C VAL A 244 -8.25 6.88 22.29
N ARG A 245 -8.91 5.74 22.01
CA ARG A 245 -9.35 4.79 23.03
C ARG A 245 -8.68 3.44 22.86
N GLY A 246 -8.16 2.88 23.95
CA GLY A 246 -7.69 1.50 24.02
C GLY A 246 -8.82 0.60 24.51
N LEU A 247 -9.03 -0.54 23.85
CA LEU A 247 -10.07 -1.53 24.18
C LEU A 247 -9.41 -2.77 24.80
N TYR A 248 -9.96 -3.30 25.88
CA TYR A 248 -9.30 -4.34 26.67
C TYR A 248 -10.10 -5.64 26.78
N SER A 249 -9.42 -6.74 27.11
CA SER A 249 -9.98 -8.10 27.04
C SER A 249 -11.08 -8.42 28.05
N ASP A 250 -11.22 -7.62 29.09
CA ASP A 250 -12.31 -7.70 30.08
C ASP A 250 -13.53 -6.85 29.70
N GLY A 251 -13.49 -6.19 28.54
CA GLY A 251 -14.54 -5.30 28.06
C GLY A 251 -14.37 -3.84 28.50
N SER A 252 -13.34 -3.53 29.30
CA SER A 252 -13.00 -2.16 29.66
C SER A 252 -12.43 -1.38 28.48
N ASP A 253 -12.45 -0.05 28.62
CA ASP A 253 -11.81 0.86 27.69
C ASP A 253 -11.15 2.02 28.42
N ARG A 254 -10.18 2.67 27.76
CA ARG A 254 -9.42 3.77 28.35
C ARG A 254 -9.17 4.87 27.33
N ASP A 255 -9.34 6.13 27.72
CA ASP A 255 -8.80 7.26 26.95
C ASP A 255 -7.28 7.25 27.05
N VAL A 256 -6.64 6.91 25.94
CA VAL A 256 -5.19 6.81 25.81
C VAL A 256 -4.64 7.94 24.96
N THR A 257 -5.39 9.01 24.72
CA THR A 257 -4.99 10.13 23.82
C THR A 257 -3.62 10.71 24.19
N ASN A 258 -3.37 10.87 25.49
CA ASN A 258 -2.09 11.39 25.99
C ASN A 258 -0.94 10.37 25.96
N LEU A 259 -1.26 9.08 25.88
CA LEU A 259 -0.30 7.98 25.87
C LEU A 259 -0.04 7.43 24.45
N ALA A 260 -0.95 7.71 23.52
CA ALA A 260 -0.80 7.35 22.12
C ALA A 260 0.26 8.25 21.45
N ILE A 261 1.07 7.65 20.57
CA ILE A 261 1.91 8.40 19.65
C ILE A 261 1.01 8.85 18.51
N LEU A 262 0.92 10.17 18.29
CA LEU A 262 0.11 10.76 17.23
C LEU A 262 1.00 11.40 16.17
N SER A 263 0.59 11.32 14.91
CA SER A 263 1.27 11.97 13.78
C SER A 263 0.29 12.25 12.64
N SER A 264 0.65 13.14 11.72
CA SER A 264 -0.04 13.31 10.44
C SER A 264 0.69 12.55 9.33
N SER A 265 -0.05 12.05 8.35
CA SER A 265 0.53 11.50 7.10
C SER A 265 0.92 12.60 6.10
N ASP A 266 0.35 13.80 6.23
CA ASP A 266 0.50 14.91 5.30
C ASP A 266 0.37 16.24 6.07
N ASP A 267 1.50 16.74 6.58
CA ASP A 267 1.55 17.99 7.36
C ASP A 267 1.27 19.24 6.50
N LEU A 268 1.29 19.14 5.17
CA LEU A 268 0.91 20.25 4.29
C LEU A 268 -0.61 20.41 4.22
N THR A 269 -1.35 19.29 4.32
CA THR A 269 -2.82 19.28 4.28
C THR A 269 -3.41 19.42 5.68
N CYS A 270 -2.99 18.56 6.62
CA CYS A 270 -3.58 18.45 7.95
C CYS A 270 -2.49 18.33 9.04
N PRO A 271 -1.72 19.41 9.32
CA PRO A 271 -0.74 19.42 10.40
C PRO A 271 -1.41 19.10 11.75
N LEU A 272 -0.70 18.36 12.60
CA LEU A 272 -1.23 17.90 13.89
C LEU A 272 -0.51 18.57 15.08
N ASP A 273 -1.28 19.24 15.94
CA ASP A 273 -0.86 19.64 17.27
C ASP A 273 -1.00 18.45 18.24
N VAL A 274 0.11 17.75 18.49
CA VAL A 274 0.13 16.50 19.26
C VAL A 274 -0.37 16.67 20.71
N PRO A 275 0.08 17.68 21.50
CA PRO A 275 -0.43 17.90 22.86
C PRO A 275 -1.95 18.00 22.99
N THR A 276 -2.61 18.60 21.99
CA THR A 276 -4.08 18.78 22.01
C THR A 276 -4.84 17.77 21.15
N ALA A 277 -4.12 16.85 20.50
CA ALA A 277 -4.65 15.91 19.51
C ALA A 277 -5.55 16.60 18.48
N LYS A 278 -5.12 17.77 17.98
CA LYS A 278 -5.94 18.63 17.13
C LYS A 278 -5.24 18.93 15.82
N THR A 279 -5.95 18.77 14.71
CA THR A 279 -5.48 19.22 13.40
C THR A 279 -6.08 20.56 13.02
N THR A 280 -5.37 21.33 12.20
CA THR A 280 -5.86 22.57 11.59
C THR A 280 -5.71 22.46 10.07
N ALA A 281 -6.77 22.78 9.34
CA ALA A 281 -6.78 22.78 7.88
C ALA A 281 -5.74 23.75 7.31
N ALA A 282 -4.90 23.22 6.41
CA ALA A 282 -3.90 23.96 5.65
C ALA A 282 -4.22 23.88 4.15
N ASP A 283 -3.41 23.19 3.35
CA ASP A 283 -3.62 23.10 1.91
C ASP A 283 -4.79 22.14 1.57
N PRO A 284 -5.57 22.40 0.50
CA PRO A 284 -6.59 21.48 0.03
C PRO A 284 -6.00 20.12 -0.37
N GLY A 285 -6.63 19.04 0.08
CA GLY A 285 -6.13 17.70 -0.14
C GLY A 285 -6.74 16.68 0.83
N GLU A 286 -6.07 15.54 0.95
CA GLU A 286 -6.39 14.55 1.97
C GLU A 286 -5.13 14.06 2.71
N GLY A 287 -5.30 13.74 3.97
CA GLY A 287 -4.30 13.11 4.82
C GLY A 287 -4.96 12.26 5.89
N TYR A 288 -4.13 11.70 6.77
CA TYR A 288 -4.57 10.82 7.85
C TYR A 288 -3.89 11.23 9.15
N ILE A 289 -4.69 11.36 10.21
CA ILE A 289 -4.17 11.42 11.57
C ILE A 289 -3.97 10.00 12.05
N MET A 290 -2.73 9.64 12.35
CA MET A 290 -2.36 8.32 12.82
C MET A 290 -2.24 8.33 14.34
N ALA A 291 -2.77 7.30 14.99
CA ALA A 291 -2.56 7.04 16.40
C ALA A 291 -1.98 5.65 16.60
N ARG A 292 -0.97 5.55 17.46
CA ARG A 292 -0.33 4.30 17.83
C ARG A 292 -0.34 4.13 19.34
N TYR A 293 -0.79 2.96 19.79
CA TYR A 293 -0.81 2.58 21.19
C TYR A 293 -0.63 1.07 21.32
N GLY A 294 0.39 0.65 22.07
CA GLY A 294 0.85 -0.75 22.12
C GLY A 294 1.21 -1.29 20.73
N SER A 295 0.67 -2.48 20.40
CA SER A 295 0.85 -3.15 19.11
C SER A 295 -0.12 -2.69 18.01
N PHE A 296 -0.97 -1.70 18.28
CA PHE A 296 -1.97 -1.24 17.33
C PHE A 296 -1.61 0.14 16.76
N ALA A 297 -1.90 0.30 15.48
CA ALA A 297 -1.93 1.58 14.80
C ALA A 297 -3.31 1.73 14.14
N VAL A 298 -3.88 2.92 14.24
CA VAL A 298 -5.15 3.30 13.61
C VAL A 298 -5.02 4.67 12.97
N VAL A 299 -5.91 4.95 12.02
CA VAL A 299 -5.91 6.21 11.26
C VAL A 299 -7.30 6.83 11.22
N SER A 300 -7.37 8.16 11.22
CA SER A 300 -8.57 8.94 10.95
C SER A 300 -8.35 9.78 9.69
N LYS A 301 -9.26 9.69 8.72
CA LYS A 301 -9.13 10.39 7.42
C LYS A 301 -9.51 11.86 7.57
N VAL A 302 -8.64 12.77 7.16
CA VAL A 302 -8.92 14.21 7.12
C VAL A 302 -8.88 14.70 5.69
N ILE A 303 -9.97 15.32 5.24
CA ILE A 303 -10.05 15.99 3.95
C ILE A 303 -10.10 17.49 4.21
N VAL A 304 -9.32 18.27 3.47
CA VAL A 304 -9.38 19.72 3.49
C VAL A 304 -9.87 20.20 2.13
N ILE A 305 -10.93 20.99 2.11
CA ILE A 305 -11.51 21.57 0.90
C ILE A 305 -11.41 23.11 0.92
N PRO A 306 -11.33 23.77 -0.25
CA PRO A 306 -11.35 25.23 -0.33
C PRO A 306 -12.66 25.81 0.20
N GLN A 307 -12.59 27.00 0.81
CA GLN A 307 -13.76 27.66 1.39
C GLN A 307 -14.75 28.12 0.31
N GLY A 308 -16.03 27.76 0.45
CA GLY A 308 -17.10 28.29 -0.39
C GLY A 308 -17.02 27.88 -1.86
N LEU A 309 -16.29 26.81 -2.17
CA LEU A 309 -16.14 26.33 -3.54
C LEU A 309 -17.43 25.65 -4.01
N THR A 310 -18.24 26.37 -4.77
CA THR A 310 -19.31 25.79 -5.57
C THR A 310 -18.75 25.11 -6.81
N MET A 311 -18.96 23.80 -6.90
CA MET A 311 -18.45 22.97 -7.98
C MET A 311 -19.59 22.57 -8.92
N ALA A 312 -19.59 23.10 -10.15
CA ALA A 312 -20.45 22.58 -11.21
C ALA A 312 -19.80 21.34 -11.83
N TRP A 313 -20.43 20.18 -11.67
CA TRP A 313 -19.90 18.94 -12.23
C TRP A 313 -19.92 18.98 -13.77
N PRO A 314 -18.86 18.59 -14.50
CA PRO A 314 -18.81 18.69 -15.95
C PRO A 314 -19.83 17.76 -16.61
N GLU A 315 -20.52 18.24 -17.65
CA GLU A 315 -21.55 17.45 -18.36
C GLU A 315 -20.98 16.23 -19.11
N ASP A 316 -19.71 16.29 -19.51
CA ASP A 316 -18.99 15.22 -20.19
C ASP A 316 -18.45 14.15 -19.23
N ALA A 317 -18.31 14.46 -17.95
CA ALA A 317 -17.84 13.53 -16.92
C ALA A 317 -18.97 12.62 -16.41
N LYS A 318 -19.39 11.66 -17.25
CA LYS A 318 -20.42 10.66 -16.91
C LYS A 318 -19.78 9.30 -16.64
N PRO A 319 -20.18 8.60 -15.56
CA PRO A 319 -19.61 7.30 -15.25
C PRO A 319 -19.98 6.28 -16.34
N VAL A 320 -18.99 5.51 -16.79
CA VAL A 320 -19.18 4.42 -17.77
C VAL A 320 -19.42 3.10 -17.05
N ASN A 321 -18.74 2.89 -15.91
CA ASN A 321 -18.91 1.72 -15.07
C ASN A 321 -18.62 2.03 -13.59
N TYR A 322 -18.63 0.97 -12.75
CA TYR A 322 -18.43 1.06 -11.31
C TYR A 322 -17.12 1.74 -10.89
N VAL A 323 -16.05 1.68 -11.71
CA VAL A 323 -14.79 2.36 -11.41
C VAL A 323 -15.04 3.87 -11.31
N ASP A 324 -15.77 4.41 -12.28
CA ASP A 324 -16.04 5.84 -12.36
C ASP A 324 -16.97 6.31 -11.24
N ASP A 325 -17.91 5.48 -10.82
CA ASP A 325 -18.80 5.79 -9.70
C ASP A 325 -17.98 6.09 -8.42
N PHE A 326 -17.04 5.19 -8.06
CA PHE A 326 -16.22 5.38 -6.86
C PHE A 326 -15.22 6.54 -6.99
N ILE A 327 -14.58 6.70 -8.15
CA ILE A 327 -13.65 7.82 -8.39
C ILE A 327 -14.42 9.15 -8.33
N PHE A 328 -15.56 9.25 -9.00
CA PHE A 328 -16.33 10.50 -9.06
C PHE A 328 -16.90 10.86 -7.70
N ASP A 329 -17.37 9.89 -6.92
CA ASP A 329 -17.83 10.15 -5.56
C ASP A 329 -16.70 10.65 -4.65
N LYS A 330 -15.48 10.13 -4.81
CA LYS A 330 -14.31 10.65 -4.10
C LYS A 330 -13.99 12.08 -4.54
N LEU A 331 -13.94 12.35 -5.85
CA LEU A 331 -13.65 13.66 -6.41
C LEU A 331 -14.68 14.72 -5.99
N LYS A 332 -15.97 14.38 -5.92
CA LYS A 332 -17.03 15.25 -5.39
C LYS A 332 -16.80 15.62 -3.93
N LYS A 333 -16.38 14.66 -3.08
CA LYS A 333 -16.02 14.91 -1.67
C LYS A 333 -14.82 15.83 -1.53
N LEU A 334 -13.83 15.71 -2.43
CA LEU A 334 -12.65 16.56 -2.48
C LEU A 334 -12.90 17.93 -3.14
N ARG A 335 -14.06 18.12 -3.77
CA ARG A 335 -14.37 19.28 -4.62
C ARG A 335 -13.37 19.46 -5.78
N VAL A 336 -12.92 18.36 -6.37
CA VAL A 336 -11.95 18.33 -7.48
C VAL A 336 -12.64 17.87 -8.76
N LEU A 337 -12.52 18.63 -9.85
CA LEU A 337 -13.14 18.28 -11.13
C LEU A 337 -12.31 17.20 -11.85
N PRO A 338 -12.94 16.14 -12.39
CA PRO A 338 -12.24 15.19 -13.25
C PRO A 338 -11.82 15.86 -14.56
N ALA A 339 -10.68 15.44 -15.12
CA ALA A 339 -10.24 15.84 -16.44
C ALA A 339 -11.25 15.45 -17.54
N ALA A 340 -11.16 16.13 -18.68
CA ALA A 340 -11.86 15.70 -19.89
C ALA A 340 -11.31 14.35 -20.36
N SER A 341 -12.09 13.62 -21.15
CA SER A 341 -11.55 12.45 -21.86
C SER A 341 -10.44 12.88 -22.83
N CYS A 342 -9.42 12.05 -22.99
CA CYS A 342 -8.37 12.26 -23.98
C CYS A 342 -8.90 12.11 -25.41
N ASP A 343 -8.18 12.67 -26.38
CA ASP A 343 -8.48 12.46 -27.79
C ASP A 343 -8.16 11.02 -28.24
N ASP A 344 -8.63 10.67 -29.44
CA ASP A 344 -8.49 9.31 -29.96
C ASP A 344 -7.04 8.91 -30.27
N ALA A 345 -6.19 9.86 -30.64
CA ALA A 345 -4.78 9.60 -30.90
C ALA A 345 -4.03 9.25 -29.59
N THR A 346 -4.30 10.00 -28.54
CA THR A 346 -3.83 9.72 -27.18
C THR A 346 -4.35 8.36 -26.71
N PHE A 347 -5.65 8.10 -26.87
CA PHE A 347 -6.26 6.84 -26.45
C PHE A 347 -5.65 5.63 -27.14
N VAL A 348 -5.51 5.62 -28.47
CA VAL A 348 -4.98 4.46 -29.21
C VAL A 348 -3.53 4.19 -28.80
N ARG A 349 -2.70 5.23 -28.66
CA ARG A 349 -1.33 5.07 -28.20
C ARG A 349 -1.28 4.48 -26.80
N ARG A 350 -2.05 5.05 -25.88
CA ARG A 350 -2.08 4.64 -24.47
C ARG A 350 -2.55 3.19 -24.33
N ALA A 351 -3.63 2.83 -25.02
CA ALA A 351 -4.21 1.49 -24.97
C ALA A 351 -3.23 0.43 -25.48
N TYR A 352 -2.57 0.67 -26.63
CA TYR A 352 -1.54 -0.24 -27.16
C TYR A 352 -0.36 -0.38 -26.18
N MET A 353 0.15 0.73 -25.65
CA MET A 353 1.27 0.70 -24.71
C MET A 353 0.93 0.01 -23.40
N ASP A 354 -0.26 0.25 -22.83
CA ASP A 354 -0.65 -0.33 -21.54
C ASP A 354 -1.06 -1.80 -21.62
N VAL A 355 -1.80 -2.17 -22.67
CA VAL A 355 -2.38 -3.51 -22.83
C VAL A 355 -1.39 -4.48 -23.47
N LEU A 356 -0.57 -4.03 -24.42
CA LEU A 356 0.34 -4.87 -25.19
C LEU A 356 1.83 -4.60 -24.92
N GLY A 357 2.16 -3.43 -24.38
CA GLY A 357 3.56 -3.04 -24.18
C GLY A 357 4.29 -2.59 -25.45
N ILE A 358 3.56 -2.31 -26.52
CA ILE A 358 4.10 -1.91 -27.82
C ILE A 358 3.30 -0.74 -28.42
N LEU A 359 3.90 0.00 -29.34
CA LEU A 359 3.21 1.04 -30.10
C LEU A 359 2.36 0.42 -31.24
N PRO A 360 1.21 1.03 -31.60
CA PRO A 360 0.48 0.63 -32.81
C PRO A 360 1.34 0.91 -34.05
N THR A 361 1.08 0.19 -35.13
CA THR A 361 1.59 0.56 -36.44
C THR A 361 0.90 1.83 -36.96
N ALA A 362 1.52 2.48 -37.94
CA ALA A 362 0.92 3.65 -38.59
C ALA A 362 -0.45 3.31 -39.22
N ASP A 363 -0.59 2.12 -39.82
CA ASP A 363 -1.86 1.67 -40.43
C ASP A 363 -2.95 1.38 -39.40
N GLU A 364 -2.60 0.74 -38.27
CA GLU A 364 -3.53 0.54 -37.15
C GLU A 364 -4.01 1.89 -36.60
N THR A 365 -3.10 2.85 -36.46
CA THR A 365 -3.42 4.21 -36.02
C THR A 365 -4.37 4.90 -37.01
N ARG A 366 -4.03 4.93 -38.31
CA ARG A 366 -4.88 5.55 -39.35
C ARG A 366 -6.27 4.93 -39.37
N SER A 367 -6.34 3.60 -39.28
CA SER A 367 -7.61 2.86 -39.28
C SER A 367 -8.49 3.24 -38.09
N PHE A 368 -7.91 3.34 -36.89
CA PHE A 368 -8.65 3.72 -35.68
C PHE A 368 -9.10 5.19 -35.70
N LEU A 369 -8.25 6.10 -36.18
CA LEU A 369 -8.59 7.52 -36.28
C LEU A 369 -9.68 7.79 -37.34
N ALA A 370 -9.73 6.99 -38.40
CA ALA A 370 -10.77 7.07 -39.43
C ALA A 370 -12.11 6.43 -39.01
N ASP A 371 -12.12 5.56 -37.99
CA ASP A 371 -13.35 4.96 -37.48
C ASP A 371 -14.21 5.99 -36.74
N THR A 372 -15.49 6.04 -37.09
CA THR A 372 -16.49 6.97 -36.54
C THR A 372 -17.52 6.26 -35.66
N ALA A 373 -17.40 4.94 -35.46
CA ALA A 373 -18.29 4.19 -34.60
C ALA A 373 -18.21 4.68 -33.15
N ALA A 374 -19.36 4.86 -32.50
CA ALA A 374 -19.45 5.37 -31.13
C ALA A 374 -18.78 4.43 -30.09
N ASP A 375 -18.67 3.13 -30.41
CA ASP A 375 -18.09 2.09 -29.56
C ASP A 375 -16.67 1.67 -29.99
N LYS A 376 -16.00 2.41 -30.89
CA LYS A 376 -14.69 2.05 -31.43
C LYS A 376 -13.61 1.81 -30.37
N ARG A 377 -13.65 2.56 -29.26
CA ARG A 377 -12.70 2.41 -28.13
C ARG A 377 -12.88 1.06 -27.42
N ALA A 378 -14.14 0.69 -27.15
CA ALA A 378 -14.46 -0.61 -26.54
C ALA A 378 -14.06 -1.77 -27.47
N LYS A 379 -14.36 -1.66 -28.77
CA LYS A 379 -13.94 -2.64 -29.80
C LYS A 379 -12.42 -2.77 -29.89
N LEU A 380 -11.69 -1.65 -29.81
CA LEU A 380 -10.24 -1.68 -29.79
C LEU A 380 -9.74 -2.44 -28.56
N ILE A 381 -10.24 -2.12 -27.35
CA ILE A 381 -9.87 -2.81 -26.11
C ILE A 381 -10.09 -4.32 -26.26
N ASP A 382 -11.27 -4.74 -26.73
CA ASP A 382 -11.58 -6.16 -26.95
C ASP A 382 -10.60 -6.82 -27.93
N THR A 383 -10.23 -6.12 -29.00
CA THR A 383 -9.24 -6.61 -29.98
C THR A 383 -7.85 -6.74 -29.38
N LEU A 384 -7.40 -5.76 -28.59
CA LEU A 384 -6.08 -5.78 -27.95
C LEU A 384 -6.00 -6.90 -26.90
N LEU A 385 -7.09 -7.15 -26.16
CA LEU A 385 -7.13 -8.22 -25.18
C LEU A 385 -6.95 -9.60 -25.79
N GLU A 386 -7.28 -9.83 -27.06
CA GLU A 386 -7.08 -11.15 -27.72
C GLU A 386 -5.70 -11.32 -28.34
N ARG A 387 -4.85 -10.27 -28.32
CA ARG A 387 -3.55 -10.31 -28.98
C ARG A 387 -2.50 -11.09 -28.18
N PRO A 388 -1.60 -11.83 -28.86
CA PRO A 388 -0.50 -12.54 -28.20
C PRO A 388 0.38 -11.65 -27.32
N GLU A 389 0.58 -10.38 -27.70
CA GLU A 389 1.42 -9.44 -26.96
C GLU A 389 0.88 -9.13 -25.56
N PHE A 390 -0.44 -9.21 -25.34
CA PHE A 390 -1.02 -9.16 -24.00
C PHE A 390 -0.42 -10.26 -23.11
N ASN A 391 -0.31 -11.47 -23.64
CA ASN A 391 0.20 -12.62 -22.90
C ASN A 391 1.66 -12.43 -22.52
N GLU A 392 2.46 -11.87 -23.43
CA GLU A 392 3.88 -11.59 -23.21
C GLU A 392 4.08 -10.53 -22.12
N LEU A 393 3.33 -9.43 -22.18
CA LEU A 393 3.41 -8.36 -21.19
C LEU A 393 3.03 -8.90 -19.80
N TRP A 394 1.88 -9.57 -19.68
CA TRP A 394 1.40 -10.04 -18.38
C TRP A 394 2.23 -11.21 -17.83
N ALA A 395 2.76 -12.09 -18.69
CA ALA A 395 3.71 -13.10 -18.24
C ALA A 395 5.01 -12.46 -17.71
N MET A 396 5.51 -11.39 -18.35
CA MET A 396 6.67 -10.66 -17.86
C MET A 396 6.41 -9.99 -16.50
N LYS A 397 5.23 -9.40 -16.30
CA LYS A 397 4.84 -8.79 -15.02
C LYS A 397 4.75 -9.83 -13.90
N TRP A 398 4.16 -10.98 -14.16
CA TRP A 398 4.15 -12.09 -13.20
C TRP A 398 5.56 -12.65 -12.98
N ALA A 399 6.39 -12.72 -14.02
CA ALA A 399 7.75 -13.21 -13.92
C ALA A 399 8.63 -12.36 -12.97
N ASP A 400 8.38 -11.05 -12.93
CA ASP A 400 9.02 -10.15 -11.97
C ASP A 400 8.65 -10.50 -10.52
N LEU A 401 7.35 -10.76 -10.25
CA LEU A 401 6.86 -11.11 -8.90
C LEU A 401 7.26 -12.52 -8.47
N LEU A 402 7.38 -13.45 -9.42
CA LEU A 402 7.61 -14.87 -9.17
C LEU A 402 9.09 -15.28 -9.27
N ARG A 403 10.00 -14.29 -9.34
CA ARG A 403 11.45 -14.47 -9.39
C ARG A 403 11.91 -15.40 -10.50
N VAL A 404 11.36 -15.22 -11.71
CA VAL A 404 11.74 -16.02 -12.90
C VAL A 404 13.12 -15.55 -13.38
N GLN A 405 14.16 -16.20 -12.87
CA GLN A 405 15.58 -15.93 -13.19
C GLN A 405 16.43 -17.19 -13.08
N THR A 406 17.63 -17.17 -13.67
CA THR A 406 18.67 -18.14 -13.32
C THR A 406 19.23 -17.85 -11.93
N VAL A 407 19.51 -18.89 -11.16
CA VAL A 407 20.12 -18.80 -9.83
C VAL A 407 21.32 -19.74 -9.78
N PRO A 408 22.55 -19.23 -9.51
CA PRO A 408 23.76 -20.05 -9.52
C PRO A 408 23.62 -21.32 -8.66
N ASN A 409 23.93 -22.47 -9.24
CA ASN A 409 23.86 -23.80 -8.61
C ASN A 409 22.45 -24.24 -8.13
N GLN A 410 21.39 -23.51 -8.47
CA GLN A 410 20.01 -23.80 -8.05
C GLN A 410 19.05 -23.91 -9.23
N VAL A 411 18.89 -22.82 -10.01
CA VAL A 411 17.99 -22.75 -11.18
C VAL A 411 18.83 -22.55 -12.43
N ASP A 412 18.98 -23.63 -13.21
CA ASP A 412 19.71 -23.57 -14.48
C ASP A 412 18.83 -23.00 -15.62
N ARG A 413 19.44 -22.78 -16.79
CA ARG A 413 18.74 -22.18 -17.94
C ARG A 413 17.58 -23.04 -18.45
N LYS A 414 17.68 -24.37 -18.38
CA LYS A 414 16.59 -25.27 -18.79
C LYS A 414 15.40 -25.13 -17.84
N ALA A 415 15.64 -25.15 -16.53
CA ALA A 415 14.61 -24.92 -15.52
C ALA A 415 13.93 -23.56 -15.69
N LEU A 416 14.73 -22.49 -15.87
CA LEU A 416 14.22 -21.14 -16.14
C LEU A 416 13.27 -21.12 -17.34
N ASN A 417 13.70 -21.66 -18.48
CA ASN A 417 12.89 -21.63 -19.70
C ASN A 417 11.57 -22.38 -19.49
N ARG A 418 11.60 -23.56 -18.85
CA ARG A 418 10.39 -24.32 -18.52
C ARG A 418 9.44 -23.54 -17.60
N TYR A 419 9.99 -22.84 -16.61
CA TYR A 419 9.19 -22.04 -15.67
C TYR A 419 8.53 -20.85 -16.37
N ASN A 420 9.28 -20.14 -17.22
CA ASN A 420 8.77 -19.05 -18.03
C ASN A 420 7.69 -19.53 -19.02
N ASP A 421 7.90 -20.67 -19.70
CA ASP A 421 6.94 -21.24 -20.64
C ASP A 421 5.64 -21.67 -19.95
N TRP A 422 5.73 -22.26 -18.75
CA TRP A 422 4.57 -22.59 -17.93
C TRP A 422 3.74 -21.34 -17.60
N LEU A 423 4.41 -20.26 -17.16
CA LEU A 423 3.75 -19.00 -16.82
C LEU A 423 3.08 -18.37 -18.05
N ARG A 424 3.80 -18.29 -19.17
CA ARG A 424 3.26 -17.78 -20.45
C ARG A 424 2.05 -18.59 -20.91
N ASN A 425 2.10 -19.91 -20.79
CA ASN A 425 0.99 -20.78 -21.15
C ASN A 425 -0.23 -20.55 -20.25
N ALA A 426 -0.03 -20.35 -18.94
CA ALA A 426 -1.13 -20.03 -18.03
C ALA A 426 -1.86 -18.73 -18.43
N ILE A 427 -1.13 -17.67 -18.80
CA ILE A 427 -1.75 -16.42 -19.28
C ILE A 427 -2.42 -16.61 -20.65
N THR A 428 -1.76 -17.33 -21.56
CA THR A 428 -2.27 -17.59 -22.92
C THR A 428 -3.58 -18.37 -22.90
N THR A 429 -3.70 -19.34 -21.99
CA THR A 429 -4.92 -20.15 -21.81
C THR A 429 -5.97 -19.48 -20.92
N ASN A 430 -5.76 -18.20 -20.56
CA ASN A 430 -6.62 -17.44 -19.67
C ASN A 430 -6.93 -18.18 -18.35
N LYS A 431 -5.90 -18.82 -17.77
CA LYS A 431 -6.04 -19.55 -16.51
C LYS A 431 -6.49 -18.57 -15.40
N PRO A 432 -7.56 -18.88 -14.65
CA PRO A 432 -7.95 -18.10 -13.48
C PRO A 432 -6.78 -17.88 -12.51
N ILE A 433 -6.59 -16.65 -12.03
CA ILE A 433 -5.42 -16.29 -11.20
C ILE A 433 -5.39 -17.11 -9.89
N ASP A 434 -6.54 -17.35 -9.27
CA ASP A 434 -6.66 -18.23 -8.11
C ASP A 434 -6.12 -19.63 -8.39
N GLN A 435 -6.45 -20.22 -9.54
CA GLN A 435 -5.95 -21.53 -9.93
C GLN A 435 -4.46 -21.51 -10.24
N LEU A 436 -3.96 -20.47 -10.90
CA LEU A 436 -2.53 -20.29 -11.15
C LEU A 436 -1.73 -20.26 -9.83
N VAL A 437 -2.21 -19.50 -8.85
CA VAL A 437 -1.55 -19.37 -7.54
C VAL A 437 -1.67 -20.66 -6.74
N ARG A 438 -2.83 -21.31 -6.76
CA ARG A 438 -3.02 -22.59 -6.09
C ARG A 438 -2.09 -23.66 -6.65
N GLU A 439 -1.96 -23.75 -7.98
CA GLU A 439 -1.03 -24.66 -8.66
C GLU A 439 0.42 -24.35 -8.28
N LEU A 440 0.81 -23.07 -8.27
CA LEU A 440 2.15 -22.63 -7.86
C LEU A 440 2.50 -23.10 -6.44
N LEU A 441 1.61 -22.84 -5.47
CA LEU A 441 1.85 -23.12 -4.05
C LEU A 441 1.83 -24.62 -3.73
N THR A 442 1.05 -25.40 -4.48
CA THR A 442 0.91 -26.85 -4.24
C THR A 442 1.87 -27.70 -5.08
N ALA A 443 2.63 -27.08 -5.98
CA ALA A 443 3.54 -27.76 -6.89
C ALA A 443 4.53 -28.70 -6.18
N GLN A 444 4.72 -29.90 -6.72
CA GLN A 444 5.68 -30.92 -6.29
C GLN A 444 6.19 -31.67 -7.51
N GLY A 445 7.43 -32.17 -7.46
CA GLY A 445 8.05 -32.91 -8.56
C GLY A 445 9.38 -32.31 -9.00
N GLY A 446 9.90 -32.80 -10.13
CA GLY A 446 11.15 -32.33 -10.74
C GLY A 446 10.94 -30.98 -11.41
N ASN A 447 11.86 -30.03 -11.22
CA ASN A 447 11.74 -28.66 -11.74
C ASN A 447 11.86 -28.54 -13.26
N PHE A 448 12.12 -29.64 -13.97
CA PHE A 448 12.00 -29.74 -15.42
C PHE A 448 10.63 -30.25 -15.89
N THR A 449 9.99 -31.12 -15.11
CA THR A 449 8.70 -31.75 -15.45
C THR A 449 7.52 -30.97 -14.87
N GLU A 450 7.72 -30.35 -13.71
CA GLU A 450 6.74 -29.59 -12.93
C GLU A 450 7.27 -28.16 -12.72
N PRO A 451 7.21 -27.27 -13.74
CA PRO A 451 8.02 -26.06 -13.75
C PRO A 451 7.68 -25.06 -12.65
N ALA A 452 6.45 -25.07 -12.14
CA ALA A 452 5.98 -24.23 -11.04
C ALA A 452 6.81 -24.39 -9.76
N VAL A 453 7.44 -25.56 -9.54
CA VAL A 453 8.28 -25.78 -8.35
C VAL A 453 9.54 -24.90 -8.35
N ASN A 454 9.91 -24.27 -9.48
CA ASN A 454 11.04 -23.36 -9.52
C ASN A 454 10.87 -22.14 -8.61
N PHE A 455 9.64 -21.80 -8.21
CA PHE A 455 9.38 -20.83 -7.14
C PHE A 455 10.07 -21.23 -5.82
N TYR A 456 9.99 -22.52 -5.46
CA TYR A 456 10.67 -23.08 -4.29
C TYR A 456 12.15 -23.33 -4.55
N VAL A 457 12.55 -23.74 -5.77
CA VAL A 457 13.98 -23.95 -6.08
C VAL A 457 14.76 -22.64 -6.00
N ALA A 458 14.16 -21.53 -6.44
CA ALA A 458 14.75 -20.19 -6.33
C ALA A 458 14.77 -19.65 -4.89
N GLU A 459 13.87 -20.13 -4.02
CA GLU A 459 13.83 -19.75 -2.60
C GLU A 459 13.64 -20.98 -1.69
N PRO A 460 14.73 -21.67 -1.30
CA PRO A 460 14.63 -22.84 -0.44
C PRO A 460 14.40 -22.49 1.04
N ASN A 461 14.55 -21.22 1.46
CA ASN A 461 14.37 -20.84 2.87
C ASN A 461 12.88 -20.67 3.19
N PRO A 462 12.31 -21.41 4.17
CA PRO A 462 10.89 -21.36 4.48
C PRO A 462 10.44 -19.99 5.03
N LEU A 463 11.32 -19.27 5.76
CA LEU A 463 11.02 -17.94 6.28
C LEU A 463 10.92 -16.93 5.14
N GLN A 464 11.90 -16.92 4.23
CA GLN A 464 11.89 -16.01 3.07
C GLN A 464 10.78 -16.36 2.09
N MET A 465 10.44 -17.65 1.94
CA MET A 465 9.31 -18.08 1.13
C MET A 465 7.99 -17.56 1.70
N ALA A 466 7.81 -17.59 3.02
CA ALA A 466 6.64 -17.03 3.68
C ALA A 466 6.51 -15.52 3.46
N GLU A 467 7.62 -14.77 3.58
CA GLU A 467 7.67 -13.36 3.23
C GLU A 467 7.26 -13.11 1.77
N ASN A 468 7.80 -13.89 0.84
CA ASN A 468 7.49 -13.75 -0.58
C ASN A 468 6.01 -14.00 -0.88
N VAL A 469 5.41 -15.04 -0.29
CA VAL A 469 3.99 -15.36 -0.48
C VAL A 469 3.09 -14.27 0.11
N ALA A 470 3.39 -13.78 1.32
CA ALA A 470 2.63 -12.70 1.93
C ALA A 470 2.72 -11.40 1.10
N GLN A 471 3.91 -11.03 0.63
CA GLN A 471 4.12 -9.80 -0.13
C GLN A 471 3.49 -9.86 -1.53
N VAL A 472 3.66 -10.97 -2.26
CA VAL A 472 3.14 -11.10 -3.63
C VAL A 472 1.62 -11.17 -3.65
N PHE A 473 1.04 -12.05 -2.83
CA PHE A 473 -0.37 -12.43 -2.93
C PHE A 473 -1.28 -11.74 -1.91
N MET A 474 -0.72 -11.11 -0.88
CA MET A 474 -1.51 -10.42 0.16
C MET A 474 -1.09 -8.95 0.34
N GLY A 475 -0.04 -8.51 -0.34
CA GLY A 475 0.50 -7.15 -0.23
C GLY A 475 1.12 -6.85 1.14
N ILE A 476 1.38 -7.87 1.97
CA ILE A 476 1.83 -7.70 3.36
C ILE A 476 3.34 -7.92 3.48
N GLN A 477 4.02 -6.96 4.11
CA GLN A 477 5.46 -7.03 4.35
C GLN A 477 5.77 -7.59 5.75
N LEU A 478 6.07 -8.89 5.81
CA LEU A 478 6.32 -9.58 7.09
C LEU A 478 7.75 -9.44 7.63
N LYS A 479 8.71 -8.97 6.83
CA LYS A 479 10.13 -9.03 7.16
C LYS A 479 10.49 -8.38 8.51
N CYS A 480 9.89 -7.24 8.85
CA CYS A 480 10.13 -6.59 10.14
C CYS A 480 9.65 -7.44 11.33
N ALA A 481 8.61 -8.26 11.13
CA ALA A 481 8.07 -9.16 12.15
C ALA A 481 8.99 -10.34 12.49
N GLN A 482 10.08 -10.56 11.74
CA GLN A 482 11.02 -11.65 11.98
C GLN A 482 11.79 -11.49 13.30
N CYS A 483 12.19 -10.27 13.65
CA CYS A 483 13.09 -10.01 14.80
C CYS A 483 12.39 -9.32 15.98
N HIS A 484 11.30 -8.62 15.72
CA HIS A 484 10.45 -7.92 16.69
C HIS A 484 9.04 -7.82 16.10
N ASN A 485 7.99 -7.52 16.87
CA ASN A 485 6.66 -7.29 16.27
C ASN A 485 6.74 -6.09 15.29
N HIS A 486 5.91 -6.09 14.25
CA HIS A 486 5.97 -5.08 13.22
C HIS A 486 5.75 -3.68 13.82
N PRO A 487 6.59 -2.68 13.48
CA PRO A 487 6.54 -1.37 14.13
C PRO A 487 5.36 -0.52 13.66
N PHE A 488 4.76 -0.81 12.51
CA PHE A 488 3.69 -0.02 11.91
C PHE A 488 2.41 -0.82 11.61
N GLU A 489 2.35 -2.08 12.07
CA GLU A 489 1.26 -3.01 11.79
C GLU A 489 1.02 -3.96 12.96
N ARG A 490 -0.10 -4.70 12.88
CA ARG A 490 -0.51 -5.66 13.89
C ARG A 490 0.31 -6.96 13.93
N TRP A 491 1.20 -7.19 12.97
CA TRP A 491 1.87 -8.48 12.83
C TRP A 491 2.89 -8.71 13.93
N THR A 492 2.73 -9.82 14.65
CA THR A 492 3.65 -10.21 15.71
C THR A 492 4.74 -11.16 15.20
N MET A 493 5.80 -11.37 15.99
CA MET A 493 6.76 -12.44 15.74
C MET A 493 6.08 -13.81 15.68
N ASP A 494 5.10 -14.04 16.56
CA ASP A 494 4.33 -15.27 16.56
C ASP A 494 3.57 -15.48 15.25
N ASP A 495 2.95 -14.43 14.70
CA ASP A 495 2.28 -14.51 13.39
C ASP A 495 3.29 -14.79 12.26
N TYR A 496 4.47 -14.14 12.29
CA TYR A 496 5.55 -14.37 11.31
C TYR A 496 5.98 -15.85 11.27
N TYR A 497 6.34 -16.40 12.42
CA TYR A 497 6.87 -17.77 12.49
C TYR A 497 5.75 -18.82 12.31
N SER A 498 4.53 -18.54 12.74
CA SER A 498 3.38 -19.42 12.51
C SER A 498 2.98 -19.46 11.03
N PHE A 499 3.01 -18.32 10.33
CA PHE A 499 2.79 -18.30 8.88
C PHE A 499 3.92 -19.02 8.13
N SER A 500 5.17 -18.83 8.59
CA SER A 500 6.32 -19.54 8.03
C SER A 500 6.25 -21.06 8.20
N ALA A 501 5.54 -21.55 9.22
CA ALA A 501 5.38 -22.98 9.48
C ALA A 501 4.62 -23.73 8.36
N PHE A 502 3.88 -23.03 7.49
CA PHE A 502 3.30 -23.65 6.28
C PHE A 502 4.35 -24.16 5.28
N PHE A 503 5.54 -23.57 5.28
CA PHE A 503 6.63 -23.91 4.35
C PHE A 503 7.71 -24.80 4.99
N ALA A 504 7.61 -25.08 6.30
CA ALA A 504 8.60 -25.83 7.07
C ALA A 504 8.87 -27.25 6.53
N GLN A 505 7.88 -27.85 5.87
CA GLN A 505 7.93 -29.23 5.38
C GLN A 505 8.37 -29.32 3.91
N VAL A 506 8.68 -28.20 3.24
CA VAL A 506 9.17 -28.20 1.86
C VAL A 506 10.58 -28.79 1.81
N GLY A 507 10.70 -29.93 1.14
CA GLY A 507 11.95 -30.61 0.88
C GLY A 507 12.44 -30.42 -0.53
N GLN A 508 13.77 -30.40 -0.68
CA GLN A 508 14.43 -30.44 -1.97
C GLN A 508 15.51 -31.51 -1.99
N LYS A 509 15.65 -32.20 -3.13
CA LYS A 509 16.73 -33.16 -3.41
C LYS A 509 17.15 -33.10 -4.87
N GLY A 510 18.35 -33.56 -5.19
CA GLY A 510 18.80 -33.72 -6.58
C GLY A 510 18.10 -34.90 -7.27
N SER A 511 18.13 -34.90 -8.60
CA SER A 511 17.79 -36.07 -9.43
C SER A 511 19.07 -36.72 -10.00
N SER A 512 18.92 -37.70 -10.89
CA SER A 512 20.04 -38.23 -11.69
C SER A 512 20.67 -37.18 -12.62
N ASP A 513 19.90 -36.18 -13.06
CA ASP A 513 20.47 -35.00 -13.72
C ASP A 513 20.90 -34.00 -12.63
N PRO A 514 22.19 -33.65 -12.51
CA PRO A 514 22.67 -32.77 -11.45
C PRO A 514 22.10 -31.35 -11.51
N ARG A 515 21.48 -30.96 -12.64
CA ARG A 515 20.82 -29.66 -12.82
C ARG A 515 19.36 -29.69 -12.35
N GLU A 516 18.76 -30.87 -12.24
CA GLU A 516 17.38 -31.01 -11.80
C GLU A 516 17.29 -31.00 -10.27
N ARG A 517 16.21 -30.40 -9.77
CA ARG A 517 15.82 -30.38 -8.36
C ARG A 517 14.41 -30.92 -8.24
N ILE A 518 14.19 -31.80 -7.27
CA ILE A 518 12.88 -32.36 -6.96
C ILE A 518 12.40 -31.70 -5.67
N VAL A 519 11.25 -31.04 -5.75
CA VAL A 519 10.55 -30.45 -4.60
C VAL A 519 9.47 -31.42 -4.14
N PHE A 520 9.37 -31.68 -2.83
CA PHE A 520 8.41 -32.61 -2.27
C PHE A 520 8.04 -32.23 -0.83
N ASP A 521 6.87 -32.67 -0.36
CA ASP A 521 6.50 -32.57 1.05
C ASP A 521 7.25 -33.64 1.88
N ARG A 522 8.07 -33.21 2.84
CA ARG A 522 8.81 -34.10 3.75
C ARG A 522 7.89 -34.82 4.75
N ARG A 523 6.65 -34.38 4.92
CA ARG A 523 5.70 -34.83 5.96
C ARG A 523 6.23 -34.62 7.38
N GLY A 524 7.18 -33.72 7.55
CA GLY A 524 7.84 -33.42 8.82
C GLY A 524 8.78 -32.23 8.70
N GLY A 525 8.97 -31.52 9.82
CA GLY A 525 9.72 -30.27 9.91
C GLY A 525 8.88 -29.16 10.55
N GLU A 526 9.53 -28.35 11.39
CA GLU A 526 8.92 -27.22 12.08
C GLU A 526 9.78 -25.96 11.93
N VAL A 527 9.14 -24.81 12.10
CA VAL A 527 9.81 -23.52 12.28
C VAL A 527 9.74 -23.19 13.76
N ASN A 528 10.87 -22.82 14.34
CA ASN A 528 10.95 -22.42 15.75
C ASN A 528 11.02 -20.91 15.86
N HIS A 529 10.36 -20.38 16.89
CA HIS A 529 10.45 -18.98 17.24
C HIS A 529 11.85 -18.65 17.80
N ILE A 530 12.47 -17.56 17.31
CA ILE A 530 13.89 -17.29 17.55
C ILE A 530 14.23 -16.94 19.00
N LYS A 531 13.28 -16.44 19.80
CA LYS A 531 13.55 -16.00 21.18
C LYS A 531 13.56 -17.15 22.19
N ASP A 532 12.60 -18.07 22.08
CA ASP A 532 12.30 -19.11 23.06
C ASP A 532 12.46 -20.53 22.49
N ASN A 533 12.79 -20.64 21.20
CA ASN A 533 12.98 -21.90 20.47
C ASN A 533 11.72 -22.80 20.46
N ARG A 534 10.53 -22.23 20.71
CA ARG A 534 9.26 -22.96 20.66
C ARG A 534 8.91 -23.29 19.21
N ALA A 535 8.48 -24.52 18.96
CA ALA A 535 7.94 -24.92 17.66
C ALA A 535 6.60 -24.21 17.40
N MET A 536 6.47 -23.59 16.23
CA MET A 536 5.32 -22.79 15.87
C MET A 536 4.35 -23.57 14.99
N ALA A 537 3.09 -23.63 15.41
CA ALA A 537 2.03 -24.26 14.62
C ALA A 537 1.65 -23.37 13.42
N PRO A 538 1.26 -23.95 12.26
CA PRO A 538 0.76 -23.17 11.13
C PRO A 538 -0.47 -22.34 11.51
N LYS A 539 -0.47 -21.05 11.19
CA LYS A 539 -1.60 -20.13 11.43
C LYS A 539 -1.74 -19.16 10.27
N PHE A 540 -2.98 -18.93 9.82
CA PHE A 540 -3.25 -17.93 8.79
C PHE A 540 -2.99 -16.50 9.31
N LEU A 541 -2.46 -15.62 8.47
CA LEU A 541 -2.24 -14.23 8.86
C LEU A 541 -3.59 -13.53 9.12
N GLY A 542 -3.80 -13.15 10.38
CA GLY A 542 -5.04 -12.50 10.80
C GLY A 542 -6.26 -13.44 10.78
N GLY A 543 -6.04 -14.76 10.73
CA GLY A 543 -7.08 -15.77 10.75
C GLY A 543 -6.77 -16.90 11.74
N ASP A 544 -7.50 -18.00 11.58
CA ASP A 544 -7.45 -19.15 12.50
C ASP A 544 -6.20 -20.02 12.32
N THR A 545 -5.98 -20.90 13.30
CA THR A 545 -5.02 -22.01 13.25
C THR A 545 -5.68 -23.22 12.58
N PRO A 546 -5.35 -23.57 11.32
CA PRO A 546 -6.01 -24.69 10.65
C PRO A 546 -5.50 -26.06 11.11
N ASP A 547 -6.35 -27.09 10.95
CA ASP A 547 -5.93 -28.48 11.12
C ASP A 547 -5.17 -28.99 9.89
N CYS A 548 -3.85 -29.09 10.04
CA CYS A 548 -2.91 -29.60 9.05
C CYS A 548 -2.62 -31.11 9.20
N THR A 549 -3.29 -31.84 10.10
CA THR A 549 -2.95 -33.24 10.40
C THR A 549 -3.11 -34.13 9.16
N GLY A 550 -2.03 -34.81 8.76
CA GLY A 550 -2.02 -35.70 7.59
C GLY A 550 -2.15 -35.02 6.22
N LYS A 551 -2.10 -33.68 6.17
CA LYS A 551 -2.24 -32.88 4.94
C LYS A 551 -0.93 -32.20 4.58
N ASP A 552 -0.74 -31.88 3.31
CA ASP A 552 0.32 -30.94 2.91
C ASP A 552 -0.10 -29.54 3.37
N ARG A 553 0.70 -28.94 4.26
CA ARG A 553 0.45 -27.62 4.84
C ARG A 553 0.25 -26.56 3.76
N ARG A 554 0.93 -26.67 2.61
CA ARG A 554 0.80 -25.72 1.50
C ARG A 554 -0.54 -25.83 0.77
N THR A 555 -1.15 -27.02 0.74
CA THR A 555 -2.50 -27.18 0.17
C THR A 555 -3.52 -26.45 1.04
N VAL A 556 -3.41 -26.61 2.36
CA VAL A 556 -4.27 -25.89 3.33
C VAL A 556 -4.10 -24.38 3.19
N LEU A 557 -2.85 -23.89 3.06
CA LEU A 557 -2.58 -22.48 2.83
C LEU A 557 -3.14 -21.98 1.49
N ALA A 558 -2.93 -22.73 0.41
CA ALA A 558 -3.38 -22.34 -0.91
C ALA A 558 -4.91 -22.24 -0.97
N ASP A 559 -5.63 -23.22 -0.42
CA ASP A 559 -7.09 -23.21 -0.38
C ASP A 559 -7.65 -22.00 0.40
N TRP A 560 -7.01 -21.62 1.51
CA TRP A 560 -7.38 -20.42 2.27
C TRP A 560 -7.04 -19.11 1.56
N LEU A 561 -5.84 -19.03 0.97
CA LEU A 561 -5.35 -17.82 0.32
C LEU A 561 -6.21 -17.48 -0.89
N THR A 562 -6.60 -18.48 -1.67
CA THR A 562 -7.39 -18.29 -2.89
C THR A 562 -8.92 -18.35 -2.65
N ALA A 563 -9.35 -18.39 -1.40
CA ALA A 563 -10.77 -18.42 -1.07
C ALA A 563 -11.45 -17.09 -1.45
N PRO A 564 -12.71 -17.11 -1.96
CA PRO A 564 -13.46 -15.91 -2.33
C PRO A 564 -13.64 -14.86 -1.23
N ASP A 565 -13.63 -15.30 0.03
CA ASP A 565 -13.78 -14.46 1.23
C ASP A 565 -12.43 -14.08 1.87
N ASN A 566 -11.30 -14.46 1.25
CA ASN A 566 -10.00 -14.02 1.71
C ASN A 566 -9.89 -12.48 1.60
N PRO A 567 -9.56 -11.77 2.70
CA PRO A 567 -9.62 -10.30 2.70
C PRO A 567 -8.48 -9.62 1.93
N TRP A 568 -7.46 -10.36 1.51
CA TRP A 568 -6.23 -9.80 0.93
C TRP A 568 -6.04 -10.16 -0.54
N PHE A 569 -6.32 -11.40 -0.92
CA PHE A 569 -5.91 -11.95 -2.21
C PHE A 569 -6.48 -11.16 -3.40
N ALA A 570 -7.81 -11.08 -3.49
CA ALA A 570 -8.47 -10.38 -4.60
C ALA A 570 -8.15 -8.87 -4.60
N LYS A 571 -8.05 -8.23 -3.43
CA LYS A 571 -7.66 -6.81 -3.31
C LYS A 571 -6.25 -6.55 -3.82
N THR A 572 -5.29 -7.39 -3.41
CA THR A 572 -3.88 -7.27 -3.83
C THR A 572 -3.75 -7.42 -5.34
N ILE A 573 -4.41 -8.43 -5.93
CA ILE A 573 -4.40 -8.63 -7.38
C ILE A 573 -5.08 -7.45 -8.09
N GLY A 574 -6.26 -7.01 -7.63
CA GLY A 574 -6.96 -5.87 -8.20
C GLY A 574 -6.12 -4.59 -8.17
N ASN A 575 -5.48 -4.30 -7.05
CA ASN A 575 -4.60 -3.14 -6.86
C ASN A 575 -3.34 -3.20 -7.74
N ARG A 576 -2.74 -4.38 -7.93
CA ARG A 576 -1.61 -4.56 -8.85
C ARG A 576 -2.00 -4.35 -10.31
N VAL A 577 -3.18 -4.85 -10.71
CA VAL A 577 -3.72 -4.61 -12.06
C VAL A 577 -4.01 -3.12 -12.24
N TRP A 578 -4.63 -2.46 -11.25
CA TRP A 578 -4.85 -1.02 -11.26
C TRP A 578 -3.54 -0.23 -11.44
N ALA A 579 -2.51 -0.54 -10.65
CA ALA A 579 -1.23 0.15 -10.69
C ALA A 579 -0.55 0.08 -12.07
N GLN A 580 -0.79 -0.98 -12.86
CA GLN A 580 -0.28 -1.08 -14.23
C GLN A 580 -0.84 0.02 -15.14
N PHE A 581 -2.11 0.41 -14.99
CA PHE A 581 -2.77 1.39 -15.87
C PHE A 581 -2.66 2.84 -15.39
N PHE A 582 -2.43 3.06 -14.09
CA PHE A 582 -2.35 4.40 -13.51
C PHE A 582 -0.96 4.77 -12.99
N GLY A 583 -0.01 3.82 -13.00
CA GLY A 583 1.37 4.01 -12.55
C GLY A 583 1.51 4.15 -11.03
N ARG A 584 0.40 3.98 -10.32
CA ARG A 584 0.23 4.10 -8.88
C ARG A 584 -0.93 3.21 -8.46
N GLY A 585 -0.76 2.45 -7.38
CA GLY A 585 -1.86 1.67 -6.78
C GLY A 585 -2.89 2.54 -6.05
N ILE A 586 -4.08 1.98 -5.80
CA ILE A 586 -5.02 2.52 -4.82
C ILE A 586 -4.38 2.48 -3.42
N THR A 587 -3.74 1.35 -3.11
CA THR A 587 -2.72 1.25 -2.08
C THR A 587 -1.36 1.28 -2.75
N ASP A 588 -0.49 2.21 -2.36
CA ASP A 588 0.79 2.40 -3.04
C ASP A 588 1.95 2.57 -2.05
N PRO A 589 3.06 1.81 -2.18
CA PRO A 589 3.30 0.76 -3.18
C PRO A 589 2.27 -0.40 -3.17
N PRO A 590 2.02 -1.08 -4.32
CA PRO A 590 1.02 -2.15 -4.40
C PRO A 590 1.28 -3.38 -3.52
N ASP A 591 2.47 -3.48 -2.94
CA ASP A 591 2.93 -4.55 -2.06
C ASP A 591 3.22 -4.08 -0.63
N ASP A 592 2.57 -2.98 -0.22
CA ASP A 592 2.73 -2.33 1.08
C ASP A 592 1.36 -2.00 1.70
N VAL A 593 0.54 -3.04 1.84
CA VAL A 593 -0.81 -2.97 2.40
C VAL A 593 -0.73 -2.97 3.92
N ARG A 594 -0.99 -1.82 4.53
CA ARG A 594 -0.96 -1.65 5.99
C ARG A 594 -1.89 -0.55 6.47
N VAL A 595 -2.28 -0.59 7.75
CA VAL A 595 -3.19 0.41 8.33
C VAL A 595 -2.65 1.84 8.24
N THR A 596 -1.32 1.99 8.33
CA THR A 596 -0.61 3.27 8.20
C THR A 596 -0.28 3.66 6.76
N ASN A 597 -0.71 2.85 5.79
CA ASN A 597 -0.71 3.14 4.35
C ASN A 597 -2.09 2.77 3.78
N PRO A 598 -3.15 3.43 4.23
CA PRO A 598 -4.50 3.07 3.83
C PRO A 598 -4.74 3.32 2.33
N PRO A 599 -5.61 2.53 1.67
CA PRO A 599 -6.02 2.78 0.30
C PRO A 599 -6.62 4.18 0.15
N THR A 600 -6.31 4.87 -0.95
CA THR A 600 -6.91 6.18 -1.27
C THR A 600 -8.42 6.05 -1.53
N HIS A 601 -8.83 4.92 -2.14
CA HIS A 601 -10.20 4.55 -2.47
C HIS A 601 -10.54 3.15 -1.95
N PRO A 602 -10.76 2.95 -0.64
CA PRO A 602 -11.04 1.63 -0.07
C PRO A 602 -12.25 0.96 -0.74
N GLU A 603 -13.30 1.72 -1.04
CA GLU A 603 -14.52 1.18 -1.66
C GLU A 603 -14.28 0.72 -3.11
N LEU A 604 -13.39 1.39 -3.85
CA LEU A 604 -12.99 0.96 -5.19
C LEU A 604 -12.12 -0.30 -5.12
N GLU A 605 -11.18 -0.37 -4.18
CA GLU A 605 -10.34 -1.56 -3.99
C GLU A 605 -11.21 -2.79 -3.65
N ASP A 606 -12.21 -2.61 -2.79
CA ASP A 606 -13.21 -3.63 -2.47
C ASP A 606 -14.05 -4.02 -3.70
N ALA A 607 -14.44 -3.05 -4.53
CA ALA A 607 -15.20 -3.30 -5.75
C ALA A 607 -14.40 -4.08 -6.81
N LEU A 608 -13.11 -3.74 -7.01
CA LEU A 608 -12.21 -4.48 -7.89
C LEU A 608 -12.01 -5.92 -7.40
N ALA A 609 -11.84 -6.11 -6.09
CA ALA A 609 -11.71 -7.44 -5.47
C ALA A 609 -12.98 -8.28 -5.66
N LYS A 610 -14.15 -7.68 -5.38
CA LYS A 610 -15.44 -8.33 -5.60
C LYS A 610 -15.63 -8.71 -7.07
N ARG A 611 -15.27 -7.80 -7.98
CA ARG A 611 -15.36 -8.04 -9.42
C ARG A 611 -14.50 -9.22 -9.85
N LEU A 612 -13.25 -9.32 -9.37
CA LEU A 612 -12.38 -10.48 -9.64
C LEU A 612 -13.04 -11.79 -9.21
N VAL A 613 -13.64 -11.84 -8.01
CA VAL A 613 -14.35 -13.04 -7.54
C VAL A 613 -15.55 -13.37 -8.45
N GLU A 614 -16.35 -12.38 -8.83
CA GLU A 614 -17.52 -12.55 -9.71
C GLU A 614 -17.15 -13.10 -11.09
N VAL A 615 -16.04 -12.64 -11.67
CA VAL A 615 -15.52 -13.12 -12.98
C VAL A 615 -14.61 -14.33 -12.84
N LYS A 616 -14.57 -14.98 -11.67
CA LYS A 616 -13.74 -16.17 -11.39
C LYS A 616 -12.26 -15.93 -11.69
N TYR A 617 -11.75 -14.80 -11.21
CA TYR A 617 -10.36 -14.37 -11.31
C TYR A 617 -9.82 -14.29 -12.76
N ASP A 618 -10.71 -13.98 -13.71
CA ASP A 618 -10.33 -13.64 -15.09
C ASP A 618 -9.64 -12.27 -15.15
N LEU A 619 -8.35 -12.30 -15.49
CA LEU A 619 -7.51 -11.11 -15.63
C LEU A 619 -7.98 -10.18 -16.74
N ARG A 620 -8.36 -10.72 -17.90
CA ARG A 620 -8.77 -9.94 -19.07
C ARG A 620 -10.05 -9.19 -18.79
N ALA A 621 -10.99 -9.83 -18.07
CA ALA A 621 -12.24 -9.19 -17.66
C ALA A 621 -11.99 -7.95 -16.78
N LEU A 622 -11.07 -8.04 -15.81
CA LEU A 622 -10.71 -6.88 -14.98
C LEU A 622 -10.01 -5.78 -15.78
N VAL A 623 -9.04 -6.15 -16.64
CA VAL A 623 -8.36 -5.18 -17.53
C VAL A 623 -9.37 -4.47 -18.42
N ARG A 624 -10.33 -5.22 -18.98
CA ARG A 624 -11.41 -4.68 -19.81
C ARG A 624 -12.23 -3.63 -19.06
N ASP A 625 -12.63 -3.91 -17.82
CA ASP A 625 -13.41 -2.97 -17.02
C ASP A 625 -12.62 -1.68 -16.75
N ILE A 626 -11.34 -1.80 -16.37
CA ILE A 626 -10.47 -0.64 -16.12
C ILE A 626 -10.30 0.19 -17.39
N CYS A 627 -9.94 -0.42 -18.52
CA CYS A 627 -9.70 0.31 -19.77
C CYS A 627 -10.96 0.96 -20.36
N ASN A 628 -12.15 0.41 -20.08
CA ASN A 628 -13.41 1.02 -20.53
C ASN A 628 -13.88 2.18 -19.64
N SER A 629 -13.34 2.33 -18.41
CA SER A 629 -13.72 3.42 -17.51
C SER A 629 -13.43 4.80 -18.11
N TYR A 630 -14.25 5.80 -17.77
CA TYR A 630 -13.97 7.20 -18.06
C TYR A 630 -12.63 7.62 -17.43
N THR A 631 -12.36 7.14 -16.21
CA THR A 631 -11.14 7.38 -15.43
C THR A 631 -9.88 7.01 -16.19
N TYR A 632 -9.83 5.81 -16.79
CA TYR A 632 -8.69 5.41 -17.61
C TYR A 632 -8.51 6.29 -18.85
N GLN A 633 -9.62 6.75 -19.42
CA GLN A 633 -9.69 7.54 -20.64
C GLN A 633 -9.56 9.05 -20.39
N MET A 634 -9.27 9.50 -19.17
CA MET A 634 -9.03 10.91 -18.88
C MET A 634 -7.76 11.43 -19.56
N SER A 635 -7.74 12.73 -19.85
CA SER A 635 -6.53 13.47 -20.25
C SER A 635 -5.54 13.54 -19.09
N THR A 636 -4.27 13.76 -19.41
CA THR A 636 -3.22 14.10 -18.42
C THR A 636 -3.27 15.55 -17.98
N GLN A 637 -4.04 16.37 -18.68
CA GLN A 637 -4.25 17.78 -18.36
C GLN A 637 -5.44 17.91 -17.41
N PRO A 638 -5.25 18.35 -16.16
CA PRO A 638 -6.37 18.63 -15.26
C PRO A 638 -7.19 19.81 -15.80
N ARG A 639 -8.50 19.88 -15.47
CA ARG A 639 -9.32 21.06 -15.80
C ARG A 639 -8.88 22.32 -15.04
N ASN A 640 -8.25 22.12 -13.89
CA ASN A 640 -7.69 23.17 -13.08
C ASN A 640 -6.24 22.82 -12.74
N GLU A 641 -5.30 23.63 -13.22
CA GLU A 641 -3.85 23.43 -13.06
C GLU A 641 -3.39 23.49 -11.59
N THR A 642 -4.20 24.04 -10.67
CA THR A 642 -3.87 24.01 -9.24
C THR A 642 -4.04 22.62 -8.64
N VAL A 643 -4.73 21.70 -9.32
CA VAL A 643 -4.89 20.31 -8.89
C VAL A 643 -3.62 19.55 -9.28
N THR A 644 -2.74 19.34 -8.30
CA THR A 644 -1.47 18.63 -8.48
C THR A 644 -1.47 17.23 -7.86
N ASP A 645 -2.56 16.86 -7.18
CA ASP A 645 -2.66 15.56 -6.53
C ASP A 645 -2.84 14.43 -7.55
N LYS A 646 -1.91 13.47 -7.47
CA LYS A 646 -1.90 12.25 -8.31
C LYS A 646 -2.49 11.04 -7.60
N ARG A 647 -2.86 11.17 -6.32
CA ARG A 647 -3.36 10.07 -5.47
C ARG A 647 -4.85 9.81 -5.69
N ASN A 648 -5.61 10.85 -6.06
CA ASN A 648 -7.06 10.80 -6.21
C ASN A 648 -7.58 10.58 -7.66
N PHE A 649 -6.68 10.32 -8.62
CA PHE A 649 -7.01 9.98 -10.01
C PHE A 649 -7.98 10.98 -10.70
N ALA A 650 -7.82 12.28 -10.42
CA ALA A 650 -8.59 13.34 -11.07
C ALA A 650 -8.26 13.53 -12.56
N TYR A 651 -7.12 12.99 -13.00
CA TYR A 651 -6.61 13.01 -14.36
C TYR A 651 -5.65 11.83 -14.55
N GLN A 652 -5.30 11.50 -15.79
CA GLN A 652 -4.35 10.41 -16.06
C GLN A 652 -2.91 10.82 -15.72
N ASN A 653 -2.14 9.90 -15.14
CA ASN A 653 -0.74 10.14 -14.84
C ASN A 653 0.13 9.95 -16.09
N VAL A 654 1.02 10.91 -16.34
CA VAL A 654 2.14 10.73 -17.27
C VAL A 654 3.10 9.71 -16.67
N ARG A 655 3.35 8.61 -17.38
CA ARG A 655 4.13 7.46 -16.92
C ARG A 655 5.30 7.22 -17.83
N ARG A 656 6.49 7.03 -17.28
CA ARG A 656 7.65 6.68 -18.09
C ARG A 656 7.47 5.27 -18.67
N LEU A 657 7.88 5.07 -19.92
CA LEU A 657 7.95 3.73 -20.50
C LEU A 657 8.96 2.86 -19.74
N GLY A 658 8.57 1.63 -19.42
CA GLY A 658 9.49 0.66 -18.81
C GLY A 658 10.64 0.31 -19.76
N ALA A 659 11.74 -0.24 -19.20
CA ALA A 659 12.93 -0.60 -19.98
C ALA A 659 12.62 -1.45 -21.22
N GLU A 660 11.77 -2.45 -21.05
CA GLU A 660 11.35 -3.34 -22.14
C GLU A 660 10.51 -2.59 -23.18
N GLN A 661 9.47 -1.88 -22.73
CA GLN A 661 8.57 -1.10 -23.60
C GLN A 661 9.31 -0.02 -24.39
N LEU A 662 10.27 0.67 -23.77
CA LEU A 662 11.04 1.72 -24.45
C LEU A 662 11.98 1.13 -25.50
N LEU A 663 12.66 0.02 -25.21
CA LEU A 663 13.51 -0.65 -26.18
C LEU A 663 12.70 -1.18 -27.37
N ASP A 664 11.55 -1.78 -27.08
CA ASP A 664 10.63 -2.31 -28.09
C ASP A 664 10.00 -1.17 -28.92
N ALA A 665 9.66 -0.04 -28.29
CA ALA A 665 9.18 1.15 -29.00
C ALA A 665 10.25 1.72 -29.95
N ILE A 666 11.51 1.85 -29.50
CA ILE A 666 12.63 2.31 -30.36
C ILE A 666 12.80 1.37 -31.55
N ALA A 667 12.81 0.05 -31.30
CA ALA A 667 12.96 -0.94 -32.35
C ALA A 667 11.78 -0.91 -33.33
N LYS A 668 10.55 -0.73 -32.83
CA LYS A 668 9.33 -0.66 -33.62
C LYS A 668 9.30 0.58 -34.53
N VAL A 669 9.63 1.76 -34.01
CA VAL A 669 9.64 3.02 -34.78
C VAL A 669 10.73 2.97 -35.85
N THR A 670 11.93 2.53 -35.49
CA THR A 670 13.06 2.46 -36.44
C THR A 670 12.99 1.25 -37.37
N GLU A 671 12.06 0.32 -37.12
CA GLU A 671 11.98 -1.00 -37.75
C GLU A 671 13.31 -1.79 -37.68
N SER A 672 14.07 -1.55 -36.62
CA SER A 672 15.32 -2.25 -36.34
C SER A 672 15.06 -3.57 -35.63
N LYS A 673 16.03 -4.49 -35.70
CA LYS A 673 15.93 -5.82 -35.09
C LYS A 673 16.90 -5.95 -33.93
N VAL A 674 16.38 -6.07 -32.72
CA VAL A 674 17.19 -6.32 -31.54
C VAL A 674 17.51 -7.82 -31.44
N LYS A 675 18.73 -8.15 -31.02
CA LYS A 675 19.14 -9.53 -30.73
C LYS A 675 19.29 -9.72 -29.23
N PHE A 676 18.51 -10.65 -28.69
CA PHE A 676 18.67 -11.12 -27.32
C PHE A 676 19.31 -12.52 -27.28
N PRO A 677 20.02 -12.88 -26.20
CA PRO A 677 20.51 -14.24 -26.02
C PRO A 677 19.37 -15.26 -26.10
N VAL A 678 19.55 -16.33 -26.87
CA VAL A 678 18.62 -17.48 -27.00
C VAL A 678 17.28 -17.17 -27.71
N LEU A 679 16.91 -15.90 -27.90
CA LEU A 679 15.71 -15.53 -28.66
C LEU A 679 16.00 -15.31 -30.16
N PRO A 680 15.00 -15.47 -31.05
CA PRO A 680 15.12 -15.10 -32.46
C PRO A 680 15.52 -13.62 -32.67
N LEU A 681 16.09 -13.32 -33.83
CA LEU A 681 16.39 -11.92 -34.20
C LEU A 681 15.07 -11.14 -34.37
N GLY A 682 14.95 -9.99 -33.71
CA GLY A 682 13.72 -9.19 -33.72
C GLY A 682 12.67 -9.64 -32.69
N ALA A 683 13.04 -10.48 -31.72
CA ALA A 683 12.19 -10.74 -30.56
C ALA A 683 12.04 -9.48 -29.70
N ASN A 684 10.91 -9.34 -29.01
CA ASN A 684 10.64 -8.21 -28.13
C ASN A 684 11.35 -8.39 -26.78
N ALA A 685 11.76 -7.29 -26.15
CA ALA A 685 12.41 -7.23 -24.85
C ALA A 685 11.51 -7.82 -23.73
N VAL A 686 10.19 -7.65 -23.84
CA VAL A 686 9.23 -8.26 -22.90
C VAL A 686 9.34 -9.80 -22.85
N GLN A 687 9.84 -10.44 -23.91
CA GLN A 687 9.97 -11.89 -24.01
C GLN A 687 11.24 -12.44 -23.34
N VAL A 688 12.13 -11.56 -22.85
CA VAL A 688 13.37 -11.97 -22.20
C VAL A 688 13.05 -12.62 -20.87
N ALA A 689 13.16 -13.95 -20.80
CA ALA A 689 12.79 -14.73 -19.62
C ALA A 689 13.70 -14.52 -18.41
N ASP A 690 15.01 -14.32 -18.62
CA ASP A 690 15.97 -14.20 -17.52
C ASP A 690 16.02 -12.75 -17.00
N GLY A 691 15.84 -12.56 -15.69
CA GLY A 691 16.11 -11.27 -15.04
C GLY A 691 17.59 -10.87 -15.16
N ASN A 692 18.49 -11.86 -15.24
CA ASN A 692 19.94 -11.67 -15.36
C ASN A 692 20.44 -11.64 -16.82
N SER A 693 19.65 -11.11 -17.75
CA SER A 693 19.89 -11.24 -19.21
C SER A 693 21.15 -10.56 -19.75
N GLY A 694 21.84 -9.73 -18.95
CA GLY A 694 23.09 -9.07 -19.32
C GLY A 694 22.96 -7.95 -20.35
N ASN A 695 21.74 -7.58 -20.76
CA ASN A 695 21.51 -6.45 -21.67
C ASN A 695 21.69 -5.11 -20.93
N TYR A 696 22.67 -4.32 -21.37
CA TYR A 696 23.02 -3.03 -20.74
C TYR A 696 21.84 -2.04 -20.73
N PHE A 697 21.11 -1.90 -21.85
CA PHE A 697 19.96 -0.98 -21.92
C PHE A 697 18.90 -1.36 -20.90
N LEU A 698 18.53 -2.64 -20.84
CA LEU A 698 17.51 -3.09 -19.90
C LEU A 698 17.89 -2.81 -18.44
N GLY A 699 19.14 -3.09 -18.05
CA GLY A 699 19.63 -2.78 -16.70
C GLY A 699 19.68 -1.28 -16.41
N LEU A 700 20.16 -0.47 -17.36
CA LEU A 700 20.25 0.99 -17.23
C LEU A 700 18.87 1.65 -17.05
N PHE A 701 17.85 1.16 -17.74
CA PHE A 701 16.48 1.68 -17.70
C PHE A 701 15.60 1.05 -16.61
N GLY A 702 16.21 0.35 -15.64
CA GLY A 702 15.54 -0.03 -14.41
C GLY A 702 14.75 -1.35 -14.48
N ARG A 703 15.06 -2.24 -15.43
CA ARG A 703 14.55 -3.61 -15.44
C ARG A 703 14.97 -4.35 -14.15
N PRO A 704 14.06 -5.05 -13.47
CA PRO A 704 14.40 -5.82 -12.27
C PRO A 704 15.29 -7.02 -12.63
N ALA A 705 16.24 -7.35 -11.76
CA ALA A 705 17.00 -8.60 -11.84
C ALA A 705 16.15 -9.82 -11.42
N ARG A 706 14.98 -9.56 -10.80
CA ARG A 706 14.05 -10.55 -10.22
C ARG A 706 14.66 -11.29 -9.05
N SER A 707 15.57 -10.60 -8.37
CA SER A 707 16.30 -11.09 -7.20
C SER A 707 15.42 -11.15 -5.96
N THR A 708 14.43 -10.26 -5.88
CA THR A 708 13.41 -10.16 -4.82
C THR A 708 12.02 -10.18 -5.43
N VAL A 709 10.98 -10.25 -4.59
CA VAL A 709 9.59 -10.05 -5.03
C VAL A 709 9.12 -8.59 -4.91
N CYS A 710 10.02 -7.68 -4.50
CA CYS A 710 9.67 -6.29 -4.21
C CYS A 710 9.30 -5.54 -5.49
N THR A 711 8.18 -4.83 -5.45
CA THR A 711 7.78 -3.93 -6.54
C THR A 711 8.84 -2.83 -6.75
N CYS A 712 9.56 -2.47 -5.68
CA CYS A 712 10.66 -1.51 -5.68
C CYS A 712 11.91 -1.92 -6.48
N GLU A 713 12.03 -3.20 -6.90
CA GLU A 713 13.18 -3.63 -7.71
C GLU A 713 13.14 -3.01 -9.13
N ARG A 714 11.94 -2.73 -9.64
CA ARG A 714 11.74 -1.99 -10.89
C ARG A 714 11.85 -0.50 -10.60
N ARG A 715 12.81 0.17 -11.24
CA ARG A 715 13.11 1.60 -11.04
C ARG A 715 12.59 2.43 -12.19
N ALA A 716 11.85 3.48 -11.88
CA ALA A 716 11.28 4.39 -12.88
C ALA A 716 11.97 5.76 -12.88
N GLU A 717 12.74 6.07 -11.84
CA GLU A 717 13.39 7.35 -11.64
C GLU A 717 14.36 7.67 -12.77
N PRO A 718 14.33 8.90 -13.31
CA PRO A 718 15.26 9.33 -14.34
C PRO A 718 16.68 9.46 -13.80
N THR A 719 17.66 9.05 -14.59
CA THR A 719 19.08 9.25 -14.30
C THR A 719 19.78 9.94 -15.46
N LEU A 720 20.86 10.68 -15.17
CA LEU A 720 21.68 11.32 -16.21
C LEU A 720 22.23 10.30 -17.21
N ALA A 721 22.61 9.11 -16.75
CA ALA A 721 23.12 8.05 -17.61
C ALA A 721 22.08 7.56 -18.63
N GLN A 722 20.80 7.48 -18.25
CA GLN A 722 19.72 7.12 -19.17
C GLN A 722 19.53 8.18 -20.27
N VAL A 723 19.58 9.47 -19.90
CA VAL A 723 19.45 10.58 -20.85
C VAL A 723 20.63 10.57 -21.83
N LEU A 724 21.87 10.48 -21.32
CA LEU A 724 23.05 10.41 -22.17
C LEU A 724 22.99 9.20 -23.13
N HIS A 725 22.56 8.04 -22.64
CA HIS A 725 22.46 6.83 -23.48
C HIS A 725 21.43 6.96 -24.62
N LEU A 726 20.33 7.68 -24.44
CA LEU A 726 19.38 7.95 -25.55
C LEU A 726 19.99 8.90 -26.59
N ILE A 727 20.78 9.87 -26.14
CA ILE A 727 21.38 10.89 -27.00
C ILE A 727 22.51 10.30 -27.85
N ASN A 728 23.43 9.56 -27.24
CA ASN A 728 24.68 9.14 -27.89
C ASN A 728 25.07 7.66 -27.70
N GLY A 729 24.18 6.84 -27.12
CA GLY A 729 24.46 5.44 -26.86
C GLY A 729 24.23 4.53 -28.07
N ASP A 730 24.89 3.37 -28.06
CA ASP A 730 24.84 2.38 -29.16
C ASP A 730 23.41 1.91 -29.50
N THR A 731 22.48 1.95 -28.55
CA THR A 731 21.09 1.55 -28.80
C THR A 731 20.45 2.44 -29.86
N MET A 732 20.60 3.76 -29.74
CA MET A 732 20.02 4.70 -30.71
C MET A 732 20.76 4.64 -32.04
N THR A 733 22.10 4.67 -31.99
CA THR A 733 22.96 4.58 -33.17
C THR A 733 22.68 3.34 -34.00
N ASN A 734 22.57 2.17 -33.38
CA ASN A 734 22.29 0.91 -34.08
C ASN A 734 20.87 0.86 -34.62
N ALA A 735 19.90 1.44 -33.91
CA ALA A 735 18.50 1.47 -34.34
C ALA A 735 18.33 2.34 -35.60
N LEU A 736 18.92 3.54 -35.62
CA LEU A 736 18.86 4.46 -36.77
C LEU A 736 19.66 3.93 -37.97
N ASN A 737 20.80 3.26 -37.73
CA ASN A 737 21.65 2.70 -38.79
C ASN A 737 21.25 1.28 -39.24
N ALA A 738 20.09 0.77 -38.82
CA ALA A 738 19.66 -0.58 -39.13
C ALA A 738 19.38 -0.77 -40.63
N SER A 739 20.04 -1.75 -41.25
CA SER A 739 19.79 -2.10 -42.66
C SER A 739 18.37 -2.63 -42.84
N GLY A 740 17.65 -2.10 -43.83
CA GLY A 740 16.24 -2.34 -44.09
C GLY A 740 15.30 -1.69 -43.07
N GLY A 741 15.81 -0.81 -42.20
CA GLY A 741 15.03 -0.06 -41.22
C GLY A 741 14.22 1.08 -41.84
N ARG A 742 13.38 1.74 -41.03
CA ARG A 742 12.48 2.81 -41.47
C ARG A 742 13.25 3.98 -42.08
N LEU A 743 14.37 4.38 -41.49
CA LEU A 743 15.19 5.48 -42.02
C LEU A 743 15.68 5.19 -43.46
N GLU A 744 16.18 3.98 -43.73
CA GLU A 744 16.64 3.60 -45.07
C GLU A 744 15.47 3.55 -46.07
N LYS A 745 14.31 3.04 -45.65
CA LYS A 745 13.08 3.03 -46.47
C LYS A 745 12.60 4.43 -46.81
N LEU A 746 12.54 5.33 -45.82
CA LEU A 746 12.12 6.71 -46.03
C LEU A 746 13.10 7.45 -46.93
N ALA A 747 14.41 7.33 -46.68
CA ALA A 747 15.46 7.97 -47.47
C ALA A 747 15.50 7.50 -48.93
N SER A 748 15.06 6.27 -49.21
CA SER A 748 14.97 5.72 -50.58
C SER A 748 13.58 5.85 -51.22
N SER A 749 12.59 6.36 -50.48
CA SER A 749 11.21 6.52 -50.96
C SER A 749 11.04 7.75 -51.87
N GLN A 750 9.88 7.84 -52.53
CA GLN A 750 9.44 9.02 -53.28
C GLN A 750 8.47 9.91 -52.46
N LEU A 751 8.40 9.70 -51.14
CA LEU A 751 7.52 10.48 -50.27
C LEU A 751 8.02 11.93 -50.17
N THR A 752 7.08 12.87 -50.05
CA THR A 752 7.42 14.25 -49.72
C THR A 752 7.90 14.35 -48.27
N PRO A 753 8.67 15.39 -47.88
CA PRO A 753 9.02 15.60 -46.48
C PRO A 753 7.82 15.63 -45.52
N ALA A 754 6.68 16.16 -45.97
CA ALA A 754 5.42 16.15 -45.24
C ALA A 754 4.92 14.73 -44.97
N GLN A 755 4.94 13.87 -45.99
CA GLN A 755 4.51 12.47 -45.88
C GLN A 755 5.49 11.65 -45.04
N MET A 756 6.79 11.94 -45.11
CA MET A 756 7.80 11.34 -44.24
C MET A 756 7.58 11.74 -42.77
N ALA A 757 7.29 13.01 -42.49
CA ALA A 757 6.95 13.48 -41.16
C ALA A 757 5.70 12.77 -40.64
N GLU A 758 4.64 12.68 -41.46
CA GLU A 758 3.42 11.98 -41.09
C GLU A 758 3.67 10.52 -40.72
N ASP A 759 4.46 9.80 -41.52
CA ASP A 759 4.82 8.40 -41.25
C ASP A 759 5.60 8.24 -39.93
N ILE A 760 6.58 9.11 -39.65
CA ILE A 760 7.36 9.10 -38.40
C ILE A 760 6.46 9.38 -37.19
N TRP A 761 5.57 10.38 -37.28
CA TRP A 761 4.69 10.77 -36.17
C TRP A 761 3.63 9.70 -35.88
N LEU A 762 3.06 9.07 -36.91
CA LEU A 762 2.12 7.98 -36.72
C LEU A 762 2.79 6.77 -36.05
N ALA A 763 4.03 6.46 -36.42
CA ALA A 763 4.78 5.37 -35.81
C ALA A 763 5.18 5.65 -34.35
N ALA A 764 5.59 6.88 -34.03
CA ALA A 764 6.13 7.22 -32.71
C ALA A 764 5.06 7.71 -31.70
N TYR A 765 4.10 8.51 -32.18
CA TYR A 765 3.12 9.24 -31.37
C TYR A 765 1.67 8.87 -31.68
N SER A 766 1.42 8.06 -32.71
CA SER A 766 0.07 7.65 -33.10
C SER A 766 -0.87 8.83 -33.41
N ARG A 767 -0.31 9.94 -33.90
CA ARG A 767 -1.01 11.14 -34.39
C ARG A 767 -0.33 11.66 -35.64
N THR A 768 -0.98 12.58 -36.35
CA THR A 768 -0.31 13.38 -37.38
C THR A 768 0.54 14.48 -36.74
N PRO A 769 1.57 14.98 -37.43
CA PRO A 769 2.27 16.18 -36.99
C PRO A 769 1.31 17.37 -36.93
N THR A 770 1.53 18.24 -35.96
CA THR A 770 0.90 19.56 -35.93
C THR A 770 1.39 20.39 -37.12
N THR A 771 0.69 21.48 -37.43
CA THR A 771 1.06 22.38 -38.54
C THR A 771 2.49 22.91 -38.40
N ASP A 772 2.91 23.26 -37.18
CA ASP A 772 4.25 23.76 -36.90
C ASP A 772 5.33 22.68 -37.02
N GLU A 773 5.06 21.48 -36.48
CA GLU A 773 5.98 20.33 -36.61
C GLU A 773 6.18 19.95 -38.08
N GLN A 774 5.10 19.90 -38.87
CA GLN A 774 5.16 19.56 -40.28
C GLN A 774 5.96 20.62 -41.06
N ALA A 775 5.64 21.91 -40.85
CA ALA A 775 6.34 23.01 -41.52
C ALA A 775 7.84 23.03 -41.17
N TYR A 776 8.19 22.72 -39.92
CA TYR A 776 9.58 22.60 -39.49
C TYR A 776 10.31 21.48 -40.24
N VAL A 777 9.74 20.27 -40.28
CA VAL A 777 10.34 19.12 -40.98
C VAL A 777 10.47 19.40 -42.48
N GLU A 778 9.44 19.95 -43.11
CA GLU A 778 9.47 20.32 -44.52
C GLU A 778 10.61 21.30 -44.82
N ASN A 779 10.71 22.38 -44.05
CA ASN A 779 11.76 23.37 -44.24
C ASN A 779 13.16 22.77 -44.01
N TYR A 780 13.32 21.99 -42.94
CA TYR A 780 14.59 21.38 -42.57
C TYR A 780 15.10 20.39 -43.62
N VAL A 781 14.25 19.45 -44.06
CA VAL A 781 14.62 18.43 -45.05
C VAL A 781 14.83 19.04 -46.44
N ASN A 782 14.07 20.06 -46.83
CA ASN A 782 14.23 20.72 -48.13
C ASN A 782 15.49 21.59 -48.24
N THR A 783 16.00 22.11 -47.12
CA THR A 783 17.19 22.98 -47.08
C THR A 783 18.48 22.25 -46.72
N ALA A 784 18.39 21.00 -46.25
CA ALA A 784 19.54 20.20 -45.89
C ALA A 784 20.40 19.78 -47.10
N ALA A 785 21.71 19.76 -46.90
CA ALA A 785 22.67 19.28 -47.90
C ALA A 785 22.54 17.77 -48.16
N ASP A 786 22.22 16.99 -47.12
CA ASP A 786 21.94 15.56 -47.20
C ASP A 786 20.57 15.28 -46.59
N LYS A 787 19.62 14.87 -47.45
CA LYS A 787 18.25 14.54 -47.05
C LYS A 787 18.19 13.36 -46.08
N LYS A 788 19.08 12.38 -46.22
CA LYS A 788 19.11 11.21 -45.34
C LYS A 788 19.50 11.62 -43.92
N VAL A 789 20.54 12.46 -43.80
CA VAL A 789 20.98 13.01 -42.50
C VAL A 789 19.87 13.85 -41.87
N ALA A 790 19.18 14.68 -42.66
CA ALA A 790 18.08 15.48 -42.12
C ALA A 790 16.92 14.63 -41.57
N ILE A 791 16.56 13.54 -42.26
CA ILE A 791 15.52 12.61 -41.77
C ILE A 791 16.02 11.85 -40.53
N GLU A 792 17.30 11.49 -40.48
CA GLU A 792 17.93 10.89 -39.30
C GLU A 792 17.84 11.80 -38.09
N ASP A 793 18.18 13.08 -38.24
CA ASP A 793 18.10 14.10 -37.18
C ASP A 793 16.65 14.30 -36.69
N VAL A 794 15.67 14.28 -37.60
CA VAL A 794 14.23 14.33 -37.25
C VAL A 794 13.83 13.10 -36.45
N MET A 795 14.18 11.89 -36.90
CA MET A 795 13.84 10.65 -36.21
C MET A 795 14.53 10.57 -34.83
N TRP A 796 15.80 10.95 -34.75
CA TRP A 796 16.55 11.04 -33.50
C TRP A 796 15.88 12.01 -32.51
N SER A 797 15.43 13.17 -32.98
CA SER A 797 14.75 14.18 -32.16
C SER A 797 13.41 13.66 -31.63
N VAL A 798 12.65 12.95 -32.47
CA VAL A 798 11.39 12.30 -32.07
C VAL A 798 11.63 11.25 -30.99
N LEU A 799 12.62 10.37 -31.18
CA LEU A 799 12.93 9.29 -30.22
C LEU A 799 13.51 9.79 -28.89
N ASN A 800 14.04 11.03 -28.84
CA ASN A 800 14.54 11.67 -27.63
C ASN A 800 13.54 12.62 -26.97
N SER A 801 12.33 12.76 -27.53
CA SER A 801 11.32 13.67 -27.00
C SER A 801 10.65 13.13 -25.73
N LYS A 802 10.07 14.05 -24.94
CA LYS A 802 9.23 13.66 -23.79
C LYS A 802 7.98 12.90 -24.24
N GLU A 803 7.38 13.26 -25.36
CA GLU A 803 6.19 12.58 -25.86
C GLU A 803 6.46 11.11 -26.22
N PHE A 804 7.69 10.80 -26.66
CA PHE A 804 8.09 9.43 -26.99
C PHE A 804 8.33 8.59 -25.73
N VAL A 805 9.16 9.09 -24.81
CA VAL A 805 9.65 8.31 -23.67
C VAL A 805 8.62 8.16 -22.52
N PHE A 806 7.48 8.85 -22.61
CA PHE A 806 6.37 8.74 -21.67
C PHE A 806 5.09 8.22 -22.34
N ASN A 807 4.35 7.38 -21.63
CA ASN A 807 2.94 7.12 -21.86
C ASN A 807 2.13 8.25 -21.20
N HIS A 808 1.14 8.78 -21.91
CA HIS A 808 0.33 9.90 -21.47
C HIS A 808 -1.14 9.55 -21.63
#